data_AF-A0A814Y206-F1
#
_entry.id   AF-A0A814Y206-F1
#
_cell.length_a   1.000
_cell.length_b   1.000
_cell.length_c   1.000
_cell.angle_alpha   90.00
_cell.angle_beta   90.00
_cell.angle_gamma   90.00
#
_symmetry.space_group_name_H-M   'P 1'
#
loop_
_entity.id
_entity.type
_entity.pdbx_description
1 polymer ?
#
loop_
_entity_poly.entity_id
_entity_poly.type
_entity_poly.pdbx_seq_one_letter_code
_entity_poly.pdbx_strand_id
1 'polypeptide(L)'
;MIEAGFFSCNVGDRVICIYCNIICQQWTPNSDNPCEIHKILSPKCPYVIAILTHSQTSSILVINEYGRTDQSLASTSIDPFRCNALVYTVACNTGYIEIPNRYASFTTWPNENLPCVDDLVRAGFFYTGNKTIMTCFYCNGSLKNWNPNDNPTIEHASWFPHCAYVKQLCGSELYQKIQESKQIQQERAKANDANHQSGTNDGPWIKYPDCARIIRTYSDQNKNLHILCNYEAIGLLITYFNEEKSTDLRNLCISSTDLDKLIKKFIFVNISLPSISDLTTTNKSNLAQDILKLESAMRSENILIILAQRCIHLFGYVDIVEKVQKQIEEIKTKYASRTFKLTLEQKQIKFLLDIYYDELKALQTNFNDATIIEPLKNGEFTAPSYVHDRIEKEIMALASVCTPINFEVQEEAFGLIAQNECTNLENIGRQNKCQIEIQKETTNKIYEIPKALTQDHLSNKLTAAAITIQKNDLAEQKVDLVVVSSTSIYLRDGILKKAGESVKKEYEEASKMSSSEPFETDSGQLLCRKLLFLTWQINQTSQKAFYQSIRNFVRKAVQHAIKAHHTSIAFPAIGCGKYNFDKNIVANEMLIEAQTQLLSANVLLQINFVILPDENDVFDTFQAKLKSLQKGDTEIKDTQNVYSFTKLTITILSNSIEKQEECKTALNNYVQQSCSVIEHCNESALKKWTQPAINAFYKYCSHRLVVLDIKILIGYCKLFGSKESVREAEIEYYREQTKQSEQARLMAIARDIIWAFKKDNKSWEKYAPKLNAQIEDAFTSKLQTFNYTDNKSVQYFIDFTQNIETCVNSQEQRKVIRHADVGLPPHWQLQTETVARFSLDENSDEYKDIRGLFDKTMANKYNAMLRIERIQNKQWYTQYNSYKSFSSKKETEKQLFHGCRQESVDLIINSFFNRSFAGVNGTLFGQGAYFSANACYSDSYATPSTQNGEQNMFVVKVIVGNSTRGNPNMKTPPAGFDSTTDEDHIFVTYRDDQAYAEYLIVYR
;
A
#
# COMPACT_ATOMS: atom_id res chain seq x y z
N MET A 1 -13.34 -31.99 -0.74
CA MET A 1 -14.80 -31.90 -0.49
C MET A 1 -15.38 -30.60 -1.03
N ILE A 2 -15.09 -29.44 -0.44
CA ILE A 2 -15.73 -28.16 -0.83
C ILE A 2 -15.47 -27.78 -2.30
N GLU A 3 -14.26 -28.03 -2.82
CA GLU A 3 -13.89 -27.85 -4.24
C GLU A 3 -14.54 -28.86 -5.21
N ALA A 4 -15.10 -29.95 -4.66
CA ALA A 4 -15.99 -30.83 -5.39
C ALA A 4 -17.47 -30.43 -5.21
N GLY A 5 -17.75 -29.25 -4.65
CA GLY A 5 -19.10 -28.78 -4.34
C GLY A 5 -19.74 -29.46 -3.12
N PHE A 6 -19.00 -30.24 -2.32
CA PHE A 6 -19.49 -31.00 -1.16
C PHE A 6 -19.24 -30.30 0.18
N PHE A 7 -20.26 -30.25 1.04
CA PHE A 7 -20.24 -29.64 2.37
C PHE A 7 -20.50 -30.69 3.47
N SER A 8 -19.89 -30.53 4.64
CA SER A 8 -20.12 -31.44 5.79
C SER A 8 -21.58 -31.42 6.25
N CYS A 9 -22.16 -32.60 6.43
CA CYS A 9 -23.48 -32.75 7.04
C CYS A 9 -23.44 -32.70 8.58
N ASN A 10 -22.24 -32.56 9.18
CA ASN A 10 -21.98 -32.63 10.63
C ASN A 10 -22.48 -33.92 11.31
N VAL A 11 -22.54 -35.01 10.55
CA VAL A 11 -22.89 -36.36 11.02
C VAL A 11 -21.90 -37.36 10.42
N GLY A 12 -20.89 -37.76 11.19
CA GLY A 12 -19.81 -38.63 10.70
C GLY A 12 -18.97 -37.98 9.60
N ASP A 13 -18.58 -38.76 8.59
CA ASP A 13 -17.84 -38.33 7.41
C ASP A 13 -18.77 -37.90 6.23
N ARG A 14 -20.08 -37.78 6.49
CA ARG A 14 -21.08 -37.49 5.46
C ARG A 14 -20.93 -36.09 4.91
N VAL A 15 -20.91 -35.98 3.58
CA VAL A 15 -20.91 -34.71 2.86
C VAL A 15 -22.01 -34.67 1.81
N ILE A 16 -22.59 -33.49 1.56
CA ILE A 16 -23.68 -33.26 0.61
C ILE A 16 -23.30 -32.20 -0.42
N CYS A 17 -23.64 -32.41 -1.70
CA CYS A 17 -23.46 -31.36 -2.70
C CYS A 17 -24.68 -30.44 -2.75
N ILE A 18 -24.50 -29.14 -2.53
CA ILE A 18 -25.59 -28.15 -2.52
C ILE A 18 -26.23 -27.87 -3.90
N TYR A 19 -25.65 -28.40 -4.98
CA TYR A 19 -26.11 -28.16 -6.35
C TYR A 19 -26.94 -29.33 -6.94
N CYS A 20 -26.83 -30.54 -6.36
CA CYS A 20 -27.58 -31.72 -6.78
C CYS A 20 -28.07 -32.61 -5.63
N ASN A 21 -27.84 -32.20 -4.38
CA ASN A 21 -28.21 -32.87 -3.13
C ASN A 21 -27.75 -34.33 -2.98
N ILE A 22 -26.72 -34.75 -3.72
CA ILE A 22 -26.13 -36.08 -3.54
C ILE A 22 -25.31 -36.13 -2.24
N ILE A 23 -25.54 -37.16 -1.43
CA ILE A 23 -24.86 -37.38 -0.15
C ILE A 23 -23.87 -38.54 -0.31
N CYS A 24 -22.61 -38.30 0.04
CA CYS A 24 -21.52 -39.25 -0.06
C CYS A 24 -20.89 -39.49 1.33
N GLN A 25 -20.54 -40.73 1.63
CA GLN A 25 -20.10 -41.23 2.94
C GLN A 25 -19.21 -42.48 2.76
N GLN A 26 -18.58 -42.93 3.84
CA GLN A 26 -17.60 -44.04 3.85
C GLN A 26 -16.36 -43.73 2.99
N TRP A 27 -15.82 -42.53 3.16
CA TRP A 27 -14.65 -42.07 2.43
C TRP A 27 -13.37 -42.76 2.91
N THR A 28 -12.62 -43.35 1.98
CA THR A 28 -11.31 -43.95 2.25
C THR A 28 -10.22 -42.87 2.11
N PRO A 29 -9.52 -42.50 3.19
CA PRO A 29 -8.52 -41.44 3.12
C PRO A 29 -7.41 -41.78 2.12
N ASN A 30 -7.06 -40.81 1.28
CA ASN A 30 -5.97 -40.85 0.30
C ASN A 30 -6.17 -41.71 -0.97
N SER A 31 -7.28 -42.44 -1.16
CA SER A 31 -7.64 -43.04 -2.46
C SER A 31 -8.77 -42.30 -3.18
N ASP A 32 -9.72 -41.74 -2.43
CA ASP A 32 -11.00 -41.32 -2.97
C ASP A 32 -10.97 -39.84 -3.39
N ASN A 33 -10.89 -39.57 -4.69
CA ASN A 33 -10.93 -38.20 -5.23
C ASN A 33 -12.38 -37.67 -5.23
N PRO A 34 -12.72 -36.62 -4.46
CA PRO A 34 -14.10 -36.15 -4.36
C PRO A 34 -14.67 -35.55 -5.65
N CYS A 35 -13.84 -34.96 -6.50
CA CYS A 35 -14.28 -34.38 -7.78
C CYS A 35 -14.64 -35.48 -8.79
N GLU A 36 -13.81 -36.53 -8.89
CA GLU A 36 -14.11 -37.68 -9.76
C GLU A 36 -15.29 -38.50 -9.24
N ILE A 37 -15.39 -38.71 -7.93
CA ILE A 37 -16.56 -39.35 -7.32
C ILE A 37 -17.83 -38.52 -7.55
N HIS A 38 -17.77 -37.19 -7.51
CA HIS A 38 -18.91 -36.35 -7.87
C HIS A 38 -19.27 -36.44 -9.36
N LYS A 39 -18.28 -36.42 -10.27
CA LYS A 39 -18.49 -36.61 -11.71
C LYS A 39 -19.11 -37.97 -12.02
N ILE A 40 -18.69 -39.04 -11.35
CA ILE A 40 -19.20 -40.40 -11.57
C ILE A 40 -20.61 -40.57 -11.00
N LEU A 41 -20.85 -40.12 -9.76
CA LEU A 41 -22.13 -40.34 -9.08
C LEU A 41 -23.21 -39.30 -9.45
N SER A 42 -22.82 -38.11 -9.90
CA SER A 42 -23.76 -37.05 -10.33
C SER A 42 -23.24 -36.27 -11.54
N PRO A 43 -23.02 -36.91 -12.72
CA PRO A 43 -22.46 -36.27 -13.92
C PRO A 43 -23.31 -35.12 -14.47
N LYS A 44 -24.60 -35.07 -14.12
CA LYS A 44 -25.54 -34.02 -14.52
C LYS A 44 -25.70 -32.90 -13.47
N CYS A 45 -24.92 -32.93 -12.40
CA CYS A 45 -24.92 -31.88 -11.40
C CYS A 45 -24.54 -30.52 -12.06
N PRO A 46 -25.28 -29.42 -11.79
CA PRO A 46 -24.95 -28.10 -12.34
C PRO A 46 -23.51 -27.67 -12.06
N TYR A 47 -22.96 -28.01 -10.89
CA TYR A 47 -21.57 -27.75 -10.54
C TYR A 47 -20.58 -28.54 -11.41
N VAL A 48 -20.87 -29.82 -11.65
CA VAL A 48 -20.03 -30.68 -12.50
C VAL A 48 -20.02 -30.17 -13.95
N ILE A 49 -21.18 -29.76 -14.47
CA ILE A 49 -21.31 -29.23 -15.84
C ILE A 49 -20.63 -27.85 -15.97
N ALA A 50 -20.85 -26.93 -15.02
CA ALA A 50 -20.40 -25.55 -15.14
C ALA A 50 -18.94 -25.31 -14.73
N ILE A 51 -18.44 -26.05 -13.73
CA ILE A 51 -17.11 -25.80 -13.12
C ILE A 51 -16.10 -26.91 -13.44
N LEU A 52 -16.51 -28.18 -13.44
CA LEU A 52 -15.59 -29.32 -13.52
C LEU A 52 -15.39 -29.93 -14.92
N THR A 53 -16.10 -29.42 -15.95
CA THR A 53 -16.02 -29.94 -17.33
C THR A 53 -15.78 -28.89 -18.42
N HIS A 54 -15.94 -27.59 -18.14
CA HIS A 54 -15.76 -26.52 -19.13
C HIS A 54 -14.62 -25.58 -18.77
N SER A 55 -13.60 -25.56 -19.62
CA SER A 55 -12.67 -24.44 -19.74
C SER A 55 -12.68 -23.93 -21.19
N GLN A 56 -12.37 -22.64 -21.35
CA GLN A 56 -12.12 -21.89 -22.60
C GLN A 56 -13.27 -21.15 -23.31
N THR A 57 -12.85 -20.01 -23.87
CA THR A 57 -13.45 -19.14 -24.91
C THR A 57 -14.41 -18.01 -24.49
N SER A 58 -14.08 -16.81 -24.99
CA SER A 58 -14.84 -15.56 -24.89
C SER A 58 -15.44 -15.21 -26.25
N SER A 59 -16.59 -14.52 -26.32
CA SER A 59 -16.90 -13.41 -27.26
C SER A 59 -18.34 -12.89 -27.14
N ILE A 60 -18.51 -11.59 -27.45
CA ILE A 60 -19.77 -10.81 -27.46
C ILE A 60 -20.55 -11.03 -28.77
N LEU A 61 -21.88 -10.85 -28.74
CA LEU A 61 -22.64 -10.16 -29.81
C LEU A 61 -24.01 -9.65 -29.31
N VAL A 62 -24.45 -8.48 -29.79
CA VAL A 62 -25.76 -7.84 -29.51
C VAL A 62 -26.39 -7.40 -30.83
N ILE A 63 -27.69 -7.65 -31.02
CA ILE A 63 -28.51 -7.04 -32.09
C ILE A 63 -29.93 -6.79 -31.51
N ASN A 64 -30.48 -5.60 -31.75
CA ASN A 64 -31.88 -5.24 -31.44
C ASN A 64 -32.60 -4.83 -32.74
N GLU A 65 -33.89 -5.13 -32.88
CA GLU A 65 -34.67 -4.76 -34.07
C GLU A 65 -36.12 -4.31 -33.71
N TYR A 66 -36.52 -3.13 -34.25
CA TYR A 66 -37.86 -2.50 -34.30
C TYR A 66 -38.62 -2.25 -32.96
N GLY A 67 -39.09 -1.04 -32.58
CA GLY A 67 -39.12 0.30 -33.22
C GLY A 67 -39.54 1.43 -32.24
N ARG A 68 -39.58 2.69 -32.70
CA ARG A 68 -39.71 3.97 -31.92
C ARG A 68 -41.15 4.20 -31.32
N THR A 69 -41.44 5.13 -30.38
CA THR A 69 -40.85 6.47 -30.05
C THR A 69 -41.25 6.97 -28.63
N ASP A 70 -40.38 7.77 -27.99
CA ASP A 70 -40.55 8.88 -26.99
C ASP A 70 -41.91 9.11 -26.24
N GLN A 71 -42.03 9.51 -24.96
CA GLN A 71 -41.19 10.37 -24.10
C GLN A 71 -41.30 10.07 -22.57
N SER A 72 -40.29 10.54 -21.83
CA SER A 72 -40.27 10.93 -20.40
C SER A 72 -39.95 9.91 -19.28
N LEU A 73 -38.98 10.34 -18.45
CA LEU A 73 -38.70 10.00 -17.04
C LEU A 73 -38.13 8.60 -16.65
N ALA A 74 -36.81 8.64 -16.40
CA ALA A 74 -36.09 8.08 -15.24
C ALA A 74 -35.33 6.71 -15.33
N SER A 75 -34.03 6.85 -15.01
CA SER A 75 -33.15 5.92 -14.27
C SER A 75 -32.48 4.67 -14.91
N THR A 76 -31.14 4.72 -14.86
CA THR A 76 -30.18 3.64 -14.55
C THR A 76 -30.06 2.43 -15.49
N SER A 77 -28.93 2.39 -16.21
CA SER A 77 -28.34 1.19 -16.82
C SER A 77 -27.98 0.13 -15.78
N ILE A 78 -28.15 -1.14 -16.15
CA ILE A 78 -28.10 -2.30 -15.24
C ILE A 78 -26.67 -2.83 -15.09
N ASP A 79 -26.28 -3.06 -13.84
CA ASP A 79 -25.04 -3.67 -13.37
C ASP A 79 -25.29 -5.17 -13.08
N PRO A 80 -24.43 -6.12 -13.54
CA PRO A 80 -24.58 -7.56 -13.27
C PRO A 80 -24.57 -7.98 -11.78
N PHE A 81 -24.26 -7.10 -10.83
CA PHE A 81 -24.20 -7.44 -9.39
C PHE A 81 -25.36 -6.92 -8.51
N ARG A 82 -26.54 -6.59 -9.07
CA ARG A 82 -27.75 -6.32 -8.26
C ARG A 82 -28.49 -7.60 -7.82
N CYS A 83 -27.96 -8.30 -6.82
CA CYS A 83 -28.74 -9.24 -6.00
C CYS A 83 -29.43 -8.54 -4.81
N ASN A 84 -30.11 -7.43 -5.08
CA ASN A 84 -31.06 -6.79 -4.17
C ASN A 84 -32.43 -6.68 -4.87
N ALA A 85 -33.05 -7.83 -5.09
CA ALA A 85 -34.49 -7.93 -5.33
C ALA A 85 -35.21 -7.97 -3.96
N LEU A 86 -36.25 -7.17 -3.82
CA LEU A 86 -36.86 -6.83 -2.54
C LEU A 86 -37.38 -8.02 -1.73
N VAL A 87 -37.11 -7.98 -0.42
CA VAL A 87 -38.03 -8.52 0.58
C VAL A 87 -39.28 -7.63 0.62
N TYR A 88 -40.46 -8.22 0.55
CA TYR A 88 -41.74 -7.51 0.37
C TYR A 88 -42.33 -6.86 1.64
N THR A 89 -41.51 -6.41 2.61
CA THR A 89 -41.99 -5.62 3.77
C THR A 89 -41.09 -4.44 4.13
N VAL A 90 -41.67 -3.42 4.77
CA VAL A 90 -40.94 -2.21 5.21
C VAL A 90 -40.13 -2.54 6.47
N ALA A 91 -38.84 -2.21 6.46
CA ALA A 91 -37.96 -2.39 7.63
C ALA A 91 -38.41 -1.50 8.80
N CYS A 92 -38.49 -2.06 10.01
CA CYS A 92 -39.02 -1.35 11.18
C CYS A 92 -38.20 -0.12 11.61
N ASN A 93 -36.89 -0.10 11.35
CA ASN A 93 -36.00 1.02 11.71
C ASN A 93 -35.29 1.57 10.46
N THR A 94 -35.99 2.44 9.72
CA THR A 94 -35.53 2.93 8.41
C THR A 94 -34.20 3.69 8.45
N GLY A 95 -33.91 4.43 9.53
CA GLY A 95 -32.63 5.12 9.72
C GLY A 95 -31.41 4.19 9.81
N TYR A 96 -31.62 2.89 10.02
CA TYR A 96 -30.58 1.86 10.16
C TYR A 96 -30.57 0.85 9.00
N ILE A 97 -31.24 1.14 7.88
CA ILE A 97 -31.18 0.33 6.64
C ILE A 97 -29.75 0.29 6.09
N GLU A 98 -29.07 1.44 6.08
CA GLU A 98 -27.70 1.53 5.57
C GLU A 98 -26.68 0.99 6.58
N ILE A 99 -25.71 0.21 6.08
CA ILE A 99 -24.64 -0.40 6.88
C ILE A 99 -23.83 0.64 7.70
N PRO A 100 -23.43 1.81 7.15
CA PRO A 100 -22.70 2.84 7.91
C PRO A 100 -23.46 3.34 9.15
N ASN A 101 -24.79 3.50 9.06
CA ASN A 101 -25.60 3.99 10.18
C ASN A 101 -25.68 2.95 11.31
N ARG A 102 -25.71 1.65 10.97
CA ARG A 102 -25.60 0.58 11.98
C ARG A 102 -24.24 0.61 12.65
N TYR A 103 -23.15 0.73 11.90
CA TYR A 103 -21.81 0.89 12.47
C TYR A 103 -21.69 2.10 13.41
N ALA A 104 -22.22 3.26 13.01
CA ALA A 104 -22.17 4.48 13.81
C ALA A 104 -22.86 4.34 15.19
N SER A 105 -23.84 3.44 15.34
CA SER A 105 -24.49 3.18 16.62
C SER A 105 -23.56 2.58 17.70
N PHE A 106 -22.48 1.88 17.29
CA PHE A 106 -21.52 1.26 18.21
C PHE A 106 -20.42 2.23 18.72
N THR A 107 -20.56 3.53 18.48
CA THR A 107 -19.55 4.54 18.89
C THR A 107 -19.41 4.71 20.40
N THR A 108 -20.43 4.35 21.20
CA THR A 108 -20.42 4.37 22.67
C THR A 108 -20.37 2.97 23.30
N TRP A 109 -19.92 1.97 22.53
CA TRP A 109 -19.92 0.56 22.90
C TRP A 109 -18.83 0.20 23.94
N PRO A 110 -19.18 -0.35 25.12
CA PRO A 110 -18.20 -0.71 26.14
C PRO A 110 -17.92 -2.22 26.22
N ASN A 111 -16.63 -2.57 26.32
CA ASN A 111 -16.02 -3.87 26.67
C ASN A 111 -15.84 -4.99 25.62
N GLU A 112 -14.82 -5.80 25.92
CA GLU A 112 -14.05 -6.68 25.03
C GLU A 112 -14.52 -8.15 24.99
N ASN A 113 -15.70 -8.48 25.51
CA ASN A 113 -16.19 -9.87 25.66
C ASN A 113 -17.53 -10.14 24.96
N LEU A 114 -17.69 -9.65 23.72
CA LEU A 114 -18.93 -9.72 22.94
C LEU A 114 -18.62 -10.06 21.47
N PRO A 115 -19.59 -10.58 20.67
CA PRO A 115 -19.37 -10.91 19.26
C PRO A 115 -18.84 -9.74 18.42
N CYS A 116 -18.17 -10.07 17.31
CA CYS A 116 -17.62 -9.08 16.39
C CYS A 116 -18.69 -8.10 15.89
N VAL A 117 -18.36 -6.81 15.85
CA VAL A 117 -19.26 -5.75 15.37
C VAL A 117 -19.64 -5.95 13.89
N ASP A 118 -18.74 -6.46 13.05
CA ASP A 118 -19.07 -6.78 11.64
C ASP A 118 -20.11 -7.90 11.55
N ASP A 119 -19.97 -8.98 12.33
CA ASP A 119 -20.94 -10.08 12.36
C ASP A 119 -22.32 -9.62 12.87
N LEU A 120 -22.35 -8.76 13.91
CA LEU A 120 -23.57 -8.14 14.41
C LEU A 120 -24.24 -7.25 13.35
N VAL A 121 -23.47 -6.38 12.68
CA VAL A 121 -23.98 -5.43 11.67
C VAL A 121 -24.44 -6.16 10.39
N ARG A 122 -23.75 -7.23 9.99
CA ARG A 122 -24.14 -8.12 8.87
C ARG A 122 -25.36 -8.96 9.18
N ALA A 123 -25.48 -9.48 10.41
CA ALA A 123 -26.73 -10.08 10.88
C ALA A 123 -27.88 -9.07 10.99
N GLY A 124 -27.61 -7.76 10.86
CA GLY A 124 -28.62 -6.71 10.77
C GLY A 124 -28.91 -6.00 12.09
N PHE A 125 -28.04 -6.15 13.11
CA PHE A 125 -28.18 -5.47 14.40
C PHE A 125 -27.56 -4.07 14.40
N PHE A 126 -28.13 -3.19 15.23
CA PHE A 126 -27.55 -1.92 15.66
C PHE A 126 -27.63 -1.83 17.19
N TYR A 127 -26.72 -1.04 17.79
CA TYR A 127 -26.67 -0.86 19.24
C TYR A 127 -27.70 0.19 19.68
N THR A 128 -28.41 -0.12 20.77
CA THR A 128 -29.47 0.75 21.33
C THR A 128 -28.99 1.74 22.39
N GLY A 129 -27.69 1.76 22.71
CA GLY A 129 -27.14 2.63 23.74
C GLY A 129 -27.31 2.13 25.19
N ASN A 130 -27.80 0.90 25.41
CA ASN A 130 -28.02 0.35 26.74
C ASN A 130 -27.46 -1.08 26.90
N LYS A 131 -26.41 -1.22 27.73
CA LYS A 131 -25.75 -2.49 28.10
C LYS A 131 -25.35 -3.32 26.86
N THR A 132 -25.89 -4.53 26.71
CA THR A 132 -25.58 -5.47 25.63
C THR A 132 -26.75 -5.64 24.65
N ILE A 133 -27.70 -4.70 24.62
CA ILE A 133 -28.94 -4.83 23.85
C ILE A 133 -28.74 -4.41 22.40
N MET A 134 -28.93 -5.39 21.50
CA MET A 134 -28.79 -5.28 20.05
C MET A 134 -30.15 -5.44 19.38
N THR A 135 -30.54 -4.49 18.54
CA THR A 135 -31.86 -4.50 17.86
C THR A 135 -31.68 -4.63 16.35
N CYS A 136 -32.46 -5.51 15.73
CA CYS A 136 -32.45 -5.69 14.28
C CYS A 136 -33.13 -4.50 13.58
N PHE A 137 -32.48 -3.93 12.56
CA PHE A 137 -33.07 -2.82 11.79
C PHE A 137 -34.36 -3.23 11.06
N TYR A 138 -34.47 -4.51 10.67
CA TYR A 138 -35.55 -5.01 9.83
C TYR A 138 -36.79 -5.43 10.60
N CYS A 139 -36.65 -6.29 11.63
CA CYS A 139 -37.78 -6.85 12.40
C CYS A 139 -37.99 -6.22 13.78
N ASN A 140 -37.15 -5.26 14.19
CA ASN A 140 -37.11 -4.68 15.55
C ASN A 140 -36.86 -5.68 16.69
N GLY A 141 -36.48 -6.93 16.37
CA GLY A 141 -36.15 -7.96 17.35
C GLY A 141 -34.88 -7.59 18.12
N SER A 142 -34.93 -7.67 19.45
CA SER A 142 -33.84 -7.26 20.34
C SER A 142 -33.27 -8.42 21.15
N LEU A 143 -31.95 -8.62 21.11
CA LEU A 143 -31.21 -9.62 21.90
C LEU A 143 -30.28 -8.96 22.91
N LYS A 144 -29.98 -9.70 23.98
CA LYS A 144 -29.12 -9.28 25.10
C LYS A 144 -28.36 -10.49 25.65
N ASN A 145 -27.33 -10.23 26.45
CA ASN A 145 -26.51 -11.27 27.10
C ASN A 145 -25.74 -12.18 26.12
N TRP A 146 -25.18 -11.59 25.07
CA TRP A 146 -24.31 -12.27 24.11
C TRP A 146 -23.01 -12.79 24.74
N ASN A 147 -22.52 -13.94 24.28
CA ASN A 147 -21.18 -14.48 24.56
C ASN A 147 -20.24 -14.22 23.36
N PRO A 148 -18.90 -14.17 23.54
CA PRO A 148 -17.95 -13.94 22.45
C PRO A 148 -18.05 -14.90 21.26
N ASN A 149 -18.49 -16.14 21.49
CA ASN A 149 -18.56 -17.22 20.50
C ASN A 149 -19.97 -17.38 19.85
N ASP A 150 -20.95 -16.57 20.25
CA ASP A 150 -22.30 -16.64 19.67
C ASP A 150 -22.27 -16.15 18.22
N ASN A 151 -22.89 -16.89 17.29
CA ASN A 151 -23.02 -16.45 15.90
C ASN A 151 -24.27 -15.55 15.74
N PRO A 152 -24.13 -14.25 15.41
CA PRO A 152 -25.27 -13.34 15.35
C PRO A 152 -26.35 -13.71 14.33
N THR A 153 -25.98 -14.32 13.20
CA THR A 153 -26.94 -14.75 12.17
C THR A 153 -27.77 -15.95 12.64
N ILE A 154 -27.15 -16.92 13.33
CA ILE A 154 -27.84 -18.08 13.91
C ILE A 154 -28.79 -17.64 15.03
N GLU A 155 -28.32 -16.80 15.96
CA GLU A 155 -29.17 -16.30 17.04
C GLU A 155 -30.33 -15.45 16.52
N HIS A 156 -30.10 -14.59 15.53
CA HIS A 156 -31.16 -13.83 14.88
C HIS A 156 -32.21 -14.75 14.22
N ALA A 157 -31.79 -15.75 13.44
CA ALA A 157 -32.71 -16.70 12.83
C ALA A 157 -33.48 -17.50 13.89
N SER A 158 -32.79 -17.96 14.94
CA SER A 158 -33.35 -18.67 16.09
C SER A 158 -34.42 -17.86 16.80
N TRP A 159 -34.16 -16.60 17.17
CA TRP A 159 -35.07 -15.81 18.02
C TRP A 159 -36.14 -15.02 17.27
N PHE A 160 -35.93 -14.67 16.01
CA PHE A 160 -36.91 -13.91 15.21
C PHE A 160 -37.27 -14.63 13.91
N PRO A 161 -38.03 -15.74 13.98
CA PRO A 161 -38.40 -16.59 12.84
C PRO A 161 -39.45 -15.97 11.89
N HIS A 162 -39.67 -14.67 12.00
CA HIS A 162 -40.48 -13.86 11.10
C HIS A 162 -39.68 -12.72 10.46
N CYS A 163 -38.39 -12.58 10.80
CA CYS A 163 -37.49 -11.63 10.16
C CYS A 163 -37.12 -12.13 8.76
N ALA A 164 -37.76 -11.57 7.74
CA ALA A 164 -37.49 -11.96 6.36
C ALA A 164 -36.07 -11.58 5.89
N TYR A 165 -35.43 -10.56 6.48
CA TYR A 165 -34.01 -10.25 6.26
C TYR A 165 -33.08 -11.41 6.68
N VAL A 166 -33.20 -11.93 7.91
CA VAL A 166 -32.32 -13.03 8.33
C VAL A 166 -32.62 -14.32 7.58
N LYS A 167 -33.89 -14.57 7.24
CA LYS A 167 -34.31 -15.72 6.42
C LYS A 167 -33.66 -15.70 5.02
N GLN A 168 -33.52 -14.52 4.42
CA GLN A 168 -32.78 -14.36 3.16
C GLN A 168 -31.27 -14.52 3.38
N LEU A 169 -30.72 -13.91 4.44
CA LEU A 169 -29.28 -13.90 4.74
C LEU A 169 -28.69 -15.30 4.96
N CYS A 170 -29.41 -16.20 5.64
CA CYS A 170 -28.93 -17.57 5.89
C CYS A 170 -29.40 -18.61 4.86
N GLY A 171 -30.33 -18.26 3.96
CA GLY A 171 -30.90 -19.19 2.97
C GLY A 171 -31.91 -20.17 3.57
N SER A 172 -32.83 -20.67 2.74
CA SER A 172 -34.01 -21.43 3.16
C SER A 172 -33.70 -22.72 3.93
N GLU A 173 -32.67 -23.47 3.52
CA GLU A 173 -32.37 -24.79 4.11
C GLU A 173 -31.68 -24.69 5.48
N LEU A 174 -30.72 -23.78 5.64
CA LEU A 174 -30.07 -23.51 6.93
C LEU A 174 -31.07 -22.86 7.90
N TYR A 175 -31.91 -21.94 7.41
CA TYR A 175 -32.99 -21.35 8.21
C TYR A 175 -33.92 -22.41 8.80
N GLN A 176 -34.35 -23.37 7.98
CA GLN A 176 -35.23 -24.46 8.42
C GLN A 176 -34.56 -25.33 9.49
N LYS A 177 -33.29 -25.73 9.30
CA LYS A 177 -32.51 -26.49 10.29
C LYS A 177 -32.36 -25.74 11.63
N ILE A 178 -32.19 -24.41 11.60
CA ILE A 178 -32.14 -23.58 12.82
C ILE A 178 -33.50 -23.57 13.54
N GLN A 179 -34.62 -23.48 12.82
CA GLN A 179 -35.97 -23.58 13.42
C GLN A 179 -36.24 -24.95 14.03
N GLU A 180 -35.96 -26.03 13.29
CA GLU A 180 -36.16 -27.41 13.74
C GLU A 180 -35.32 -27.71 14.99
N SER A 181 -34.05 -27.29 15.01
CA SER A 181 -33.18 -27.41 16.19
C SER A 181 -33.75 -26.69 17.42
N LYS A 182 -34.28 -25.47 17.25
CA LYS A 182 -34.91 -24.72 18.33
C LYS A 182 -36.20 -25.37 18.82
N GLN A 183 -37.02 -25.88 17.90
CA GLN A 183 -38.25 -26.57 18.24
C GLN A 183 -37.97 -27.85 19.05
N ILE A 184 -36.97 -28.64 18.65
CA ILE A 184 -36.50 -29.82 19.40
C ILE A 184 -35.98 -29.45 20.79
N GLN A 185 -35.26 -28.32 20.93
CA GLN A 185 -34.80 -27.84 22.24
C GLN A 185 -35.97 -27.41 23.15
N GLN A 186 -37.00 -26.74 22.59
CA GLN A 186 -38.20 -26.35 23.33
C GLN A 186 -39.10 -27.55 23.70
N GLU A 187 -39.16 -28.57 22.85
CA GLU A 187 -39.87 -29.82 23.14
C GLU A 187 -39.13 -30.64 24.21
N ARG A 188 -37.79 -30.68 24.20
CA ARG A 188 -36.98 -31.28 25.29
C ARG A 188 -37.13 -30.55 26.62
N ALA A 189 -37.22 -29.21 26.60
CA ALA A 189 -37.50 -28.44 27.81
C ALA A 189 -38.88 -28.80 28.40
N LYS A 190 -39.93 -28.89 27.55
CA LYS A 190 -41.28 -29.32 27.97
C LYS A 190 -41.34 -30.78 28.43
N ALA A 191 -40.51 -31.66 27.86
CA ALA A 191 -40.42 -33.06 28.28
C ALA A 191 -39.78 -33.23 29.67
N ASN A 192 -38.80 -32.38 30.01
CA ASN A 192 -38.14 -32.42 31.33
C ASN A 192 -39.06 -31.93 32.47
N ASP A 193 -39.99 -31.01 32.20
CA ASP A 193 -41.02 -30.60 33.17
C ASP A 193 -42.15 -31.66 33.33
N ALA A 194 -42.24 -32.65 32.44
CA ALA A 194 -43.26 -33.70 32.48
C ALA A 194 -42.81 -35.00 33.17
N ASN A 195 -41.51 -35.18 33.45
CA ASN A 195 -40.92 -36.47 33.84
C ASN A 195 -40.50 -36.54 35.31
N HIS A 196 -41.38 -36.09 36.21
CA HIS A 196 -41.15 -36.13 37.66
C HIS A 196 -41.94 -37.28 38.34
N GLN A 197 -41.62 -38.54 38.02
CA GLN A 197 -42.00 -39.74 38.82
C GLN A 197 -41.24 -41.03 38.40
N SER A 198 -40.72 -41.79 39.39
CA SER A 198 -39.95 -43.08 39.29
C SER A 198 -38.59 -43.04 38.55
N GLY A 199 -37.53 -43.83 38.83
CA GLY A 199 -37.21 -44.82 39.88
C GLY A 199 -36.54 -46.11 39.32
N THR A 200 -35.53 -46.78 39.90
CA THR A 200 -34.65 -46.57 41.08
C THR A 200 -33.41 -47.52 41.05
N ASN A 201 -32.27 -47.11 41.66
CA ASN A 201 -31.27 -47.92 42.41
C ASN A 201 -30.25 -48.94 41.79
N ASP A 202 -29.04 -48.90 42.38
CA ASP A 202 -28.02 -49.94 42.73
C ASP A 202 -26.93 -50.51 41.75
N GLY A 203 -25.71 -50.78 42.31
CA GLY A 203 -24.42 -51.20 41.65
C GLY A 203 -24.03 -52.70 41.87
N PRO A 204 -22.76 -53.15 42.14
CA PRO A 204 -21.42 -52.51 42.25
C PRO A 204 -20.20 -53.34 41.63
N TRP A 205 -18.96 -53.22 42.18
CA TRP A 205 -17.61 -53.61 41.64
C TRP A 205 -17.00 -55.00 42.03
N ILE A 206 -15.96 -55.52 41.30
CA ILE A 206 -15.00 -56.60 41.73
C ILE A 206 -13.54 -56.43 41.17
N LYS A 207 -12.50 -56.90 41.90
CA LYS A 207 -11.04 -57.08 41.58
C LYS A 207 -10.53 -58.48 42.01
N TYR A 208 -9.40 -59.04 41.51
CA TYR A 208 -8.64 -60.17 42.13
C TYR A 208 -7.08 -60.13 41.91
N PRO A 209 -6.23 -60.83 42.73
CA PRO A 209 -4.79 -60.48 42.93
C PRO A 209 -3.72 -61.64 43.01
N ASP A 210 -2.49 -61.26 43.43
CA ASP A 210 -1.47 -61.97 44.24
C ASP A 210 -0.57 -63.13 43.73
N CYS A 211 0.75 -62.99 44.00
CA CYS A 211 1.81 -64.02 43.87
C CYS A 211 2.67 -64.21 45.14
N ALA A 212 2.19 -63.81 46.32
CA ALA A 212 2.99 -63.76 47.57
C ALA A 212 2.98 -65.05 48.43
N ARG A 213 2.66 -66.23 47.86
CA ARG A 213 2.28 -67.44 48.64
C ARG A 213 3.19 -68.67 48.51
N ILE A 214 4.47 -68.50 48.12
CA ILE A 214 5.43 -69.63 48.03
C ILE A 214 6.62 -69.49 49.02
N ILE A 215 6.97 -68.26 49.42
CA ILE A 215 8.18 -68.00 50.24
C ILE A 215 7.98 -68.27 51.75
N ARG A 216 6.74 -68.38 52.25
CA ARG A 216 6.45 -68.54 53.69
C ARG A 216 6.34 -69.97 54.23
N THR A 217 6.49 -71.01 53.40
CA THR A 217 6.22 -72.40 53.86
C THR A 217 7.48 -73.21 54.22
N TYR A 218 8.68 -72.74 53.88
CA TYR A 218 9.95 -73.42 54.20
C TYR A 218 10.76 -72.79 55.35
N SER A 219 10.43 -71.57 55.79
CA SER A 219 11.16 -70.88 56.86
C SER A 219 10.80 -71.36 58.28
N ASP A 220 9.65 -72.03 58.46
CA ASP A 220 9.07 -72.29 59.79
C ASP A 220 9.39 -73.67 60.38
N GLN A 221 10.18 -74.52 59.68
CA GLN A 221 10.38 -75.92 60.08
C GLN A 221 11.80 -76.31 60.58
N ASN A 222 12.80 -75.42 60.59
CA ASN A 222 14.12 -75.74 61.15
C ASN A 222 14.71 -74.64 62.04
N LYS A 223 14.36 -74.69 63.33
CA LYS A 223 15.08 -73.96 64.39
C LYS A 223 16.36 -74.71 64.76
N ASN A 224 17.45 -74.50 64.00
CA ASN A 224 18.85 -74.56 64.46
C ASN A 224 19.82 -74.51 63.27
N LEU A 225 20.29 -73.32 62.87
CA LEU A 225 21.73 -73.07 62.64
C LEU A 225 22.01 -71.57 62.42
N HIS A 226 22.64 -70.93 63.39
CA HIS A 226 23.67 -69.95 63.11
C HIS A 226 25.00 -70.71 63.11
N ILE A 227 25.83 -70.57 62.07
CA ILE A 227 27.31 -70.53 62.09
C ILE A 227 27.85 -70.46 60.65
N LEU A 228 28.41 -69.28 60.33
CA LEU A 228 29.55 -68.97 59.43
C LEU A 228 29.77 -69.76 58.12
N CYS A 229 29.65 -69.02 57.01
CA CYS A 229 30.51 -68.96 55.80
C CYS A 229 30.92 -70.24 55.03
N ASN A 230 30.95 -70.12 53.69
CA ASN A 230 31.46 -71.06 52.67
C ASN A 230 30.59 -72.26 52.23
N TYR A 231 29.33 -72.40 52.67
CA TYR A 231 28.47 -73.51 52.20
C TYR A 231 27.45 -73.18 51.09
N GLU A 232 27.15 -71.91 50.80
CA GLU A 232 26.16 -71.56 49.76
C GLU A 232 26.66 -71.91 48.34
N ALA A 233 27.95 -71.68 48.06
CA ALA A 233 28.58 -72.12 46.81
C ALA A 233 28.63 -73.66 46.69
N ILE A 234 28.82 -74.36 47.82
CA ILE A 234 28.80 -75.84 47.87
C ILE A 234 27.39 -76.37 47.65
N GLY A 235 26.34 -75.72 48.18
CA GLY A 235 24.94 -76.08 47.95
C GLY A 235 24.52 -75.89 46.49
N LEU A 236 24.94 -74.81 45.84
CA LEU A 236 24.73 -74.58 44.41
C LEU A 236 25.48 -75.60 43.54
N LEU A 237 26.76 -75.87 43.84
CA LEU A 237 27.55 -76.93 43.20
C LEU A 237 26.86 -78.30 43.29
N ILE A 238 26.48 -78.70 44.50
CA ILE A 238 25.84 -80.00 44.77
C ILE A 238 24.51 -80.15 44.02
N THR A 239 23.74 -79.07 43.91
CA THR A 239 22.45 -79.10 43.20
C THR A 239 22.65 -79.20 41.69
N TYR A 240 23.60 -78.45 41.14
CA TYR A 240 23.88 -78.40 39.69
C TYR A 240 24.52 -79.68 39.14
N PHE A 241 25.40 -80.33 39.92
CA PHE A 241 26.08 -81.57 39.49
C PHE A 241 25.26 -82.86 39.66
N ASN A 242 24.12 -82.83 40.38
CA ASN A 242 23.36 -84.04 40.70
C ASN A 242 22.23 -84.38 39.71
N GLU A 243 21.94 -83.55 38.69
CA GLU A 243 20.81 -83.79 37.79
C GLU A 243 20.94 -85.06 36.90
N GLU A 244 22.11 -85.72 36.85
CA GLU A 244 22.30 -86.95 36.06
C GLU A 244 22.73 -88.22 36.83
N LYS A 245 22.82 -88.25 38.17
CA LYS A 245 22.98 -89.54 38.90
C LYS A 245 22.56 -89.52 40.37
N SER A 246 21.60 -90.40 40.68
CA SER A 246 21.20 -90.78 42.04
C SER A 246 22.39 -91.24 42.89
N THR A 247 22.82 -90.41 43.83
CA THR A 247 23.80 -90.78 44.87
C THR A 247 23.42 -90.13 46.21
N ASP A 248 23.20 -90.92 47.26
CA ASP A 248 22.82 -90.39 48.58
C ASP A 248 24.03 -89.73 49.27
N LEU A 249 24.00 -88.39 49.33
CA LEU A 249 25.12 -87.57 49.81
C LEU A 249 25.38 -87.66 51.33
N ARG A 250 24.53 -88.37 52.10
CA ARG A 250 24.74 -88.59 53.54
C ARG A 250 26.05 -89.30 53.89
N ASN A 251 26.68 -89.96 52.92
CA ASN A 251 27.92 -90.73 53.09
C ASN A 251 29.18 -90.10 52.44
N LEU A 252 29.13 -88.87 51.95
CA LEU A 252 30.26 -88.25 51.25
C LEU A 252 31.28 -87.60 52.22
N CYS A 253 32.04 -88.42 52.94
CA CYS A 253 33.14 -87.97 53.80
C CYS A 253 34.38 -87.56 52.98
N ILE A 254 34.40 -86.33 52.46
CA ILE A 254 35.63 -85.73 51.91
C ILE A 254 36.50 -85.19 53.06
N SER A 255 37.80 -85.51 53.06
CA SER A 255 38.75 -84.94 54.03
C SER A 255 38.89 -83.42 53.81
N SER A 256 39.13 -82.65 54.88
CA SER A 256 39.36 -81.19 54.74
C SER A 256 40.54 -80.89 53.81
N THR A 257 41.56 -81.75 53.80
CA THR A 257 42.75 -81.63 52.95
C THR A 257 42.45 -81.86 51.46
N ASP A 258 41.51 -82.74 51.13
CA ASP A 258 41.11 -82.99 49.74
C ASP A 258 40.02 -82.00 49.28
N LEU A 259 39.19 -81.50 50.19
CA LEU A 259 38.31 -80.36 49.96
C LEU A 259 39.12 -79.11 49.61
N ASP A 260 40.20 -78.82 50.35
CA ASP A 260 41.13 -77.72 50.07
C ASP A 260 41.84 -77.87 48.70
N LYS A 261 42.19 -79.09 48.29
CA LYS A 261 42.76 -79.36 46.95
C LYS A 261 41.72 -79.19 45.84
N LEU A 262 40.45 -79.51 46.12
CA LEU A 262 39.35 -79.34 45.16
C LEU A 262 39.03 -77.85 44.99
N ILE A 263 38.83 -77.12 46.09
CA ILE A 263 38.53 -75.69 46.10
C ILE A 263 39.63 -74.88 45.39
N LYS A 264 40.92 -75.21 45.58
CA LYS A 264 42.05 -74.54 44.90
C LYS A 264 42.08 -74.68 43.38
N LYS A 265 41.22 -75.52 42.76
CA LYS A 265 41.08 -75.61 41.30
C LYS A 265 39.97 -74.72 40.73
N PHE A 266 39.10 -74.18 41.57
CA PHE A 266 38.01 -73.30 41.16
C PHE A 266 38.36 -71.85 41.49
N ILE A 267 37.99 -70.92 40.61
CA ILE A 267 38.10 -69.48 40.86
C ILE A 267 36.73 -68.81 40.76
N PHE A 268 36.61 -67.72 41.51
CA PHE A 268 35.46 -66.84 41.51
C PHE A 268 35.86 -65.49 40.92
N VAL A 269 35.30 -65.14 39.77
CA VAL A 269 35.60 -63.89 39.07
C VAL A 269 34.35 -63.01 39.00
N ASN A 270 34.49 -61.76 39.44
CA ASN A 270 33.46 -60.74 39.36
C ASN A 270 33.70 -59.85 38.15
N ILE A 271 32.83 -59.93 37.15
CA ILE A 271 32.87 -59.04 35.98
C ILE A 271 31.88 -57.92 36.20
N SER A 272 32.38 -56.71 36.48
CA SER A 272 31.55 -55.51 36.64
C SER A 272 30.83 -55.14 35.34
N LEU A 273 29.53 -54.80 35.45
CA LEU A 273 28.73 -54.23 34.36
C LEU A 273 28.58 -52.71 34.56
N PRO A 274 28.70 -51.88 33.51
CA PRO A 274 28.41 -50.45 33.61
C PRO A 274 26.91 -50.23 33.93
N SER A 275 26.63 -49.25 34.79
CA SER A 275 25.32 -48.82 35.34
C SER A 275 24.05 -49.51 34.83
N ILE A 276 23.36 -50.23 35.71
CA ILE A 276 22.11 -50.95 35.44
C ILE A 276 20.84 -50.10 35.69
N SER A 277 20.94 -48.78 35.55
CA SER A 277 19.78 -47.86 35.60
C SER A 277 18.70 -48.20 34.56
N ASP A 278 19.07 -48.83 33.44
CA ASP A 278 18.23 -48.94 32.25
C ASP A 278 17.80 -50.38 31.90
N LEU A 279 18.13 -51.37 32.74
CA LEU A 279 17.56 -52.74 32.63
C LEU A 279 16.12 -52.84 33.14
N THR A 280 15.55 -51.76 33.69
CA THR A 280 14.16 -51.73 34.13
C THR A 280 13.20 -51.53 32.96
N THR A 281 12.31 -52.52 32.79
CA THR A 281 11.00 -52.47 32.11
C THR A 281 10.90 -52.67 30.58
N THR A 282 11.98 -52.68 29.79
CA THR A 282 11.87 -53.12 28.37
C THR A 282 13.06 -53.95 27.86
N ASN A 283 14.30 -53.65 28.25
CA ASN A 283 15.52 -54.27 27.72
C ASN A 283 15.91 -55.63 28.36
N LYS A 284 14.94 -56.56 28.51
CA LYS A 284 15.22 -57.97 28.88
C LYS A 284 15.74 -58.85 27.72
N SER A 285 16.01 -58.27 26.55
CA SER A 285 15.96 -58.98 25.26
C SER A 285 17.28 -59.59 24.75
N ASN A 286 18.39 -58.85 24.69
CA ASN A 286 19.56 -59.27 23.89
C ASN A 286 20.82 -59.61 24.69
N LEU A 287 21.37 -58.68 25.49
CA LEU A 287 22.57 -58.94 26.31
C LEU A 287 22.36 -60.13 27.27
N ALA A 288 21.22 -60.14 27.96
CA ALA A 288 20.85 -61.25 28.84
C ALA A 288 20.66 -62.57 28.07
N GLN A 289 20.10 -62.54 26.85
CA GLN A 289 19.97 -63.76 26.04
C GLN A 289 21.31 -64.28 25.52
N ASP A 290 22.23 -63.41 25.10
CA ASP A 290 23.56 -63.87 24.65
C ASP A 290 24.39 -64.42 25.83
N ILE A 291 24.23 -63.88 27.05
CA ILE A 291 24.81 -64.46 28.27
C ILE A 291 24.13 -65.78 28.66
N LEU A 292 22.80 -65.90 28.56
CA LEU A 292 22.08 -67.16 28.82
C LEU A 292 22.37 -68.23 27.76
N LYS A 293 22.61 -67.85 26.50
CA LYS A 293 23.12 -68.76 25.45
C LYS A 293 24.52 -69.23 25.78
N LEU A 294 25.40 -68.33 26.23
CA LEU A 294 26.74 -68.67 26.69
C LEU A 294 26.70 -69.63 27.88
N GLU A 295 25.88 -69.36 28.89
CA GLU A 295 25.60 -70.29 30.00
C GLU A 295 25.13 -71.65 29.47
N SER A 296 24.12 -71.68 28.60
CA SER A 296 23.57 -72.93 28.05
C SER A 296 24.60 -73.74 27.25
N ALA A 297 25.49 -73.08 26.51
CA ALA A 297 26.56 -73.71 25.73
C ALA A 297 27.69 -74.23 26.61
N MET A 298 27.95 -73.59 27.76
CA MET A 298 29.04 -73.95 28.67
C MET A 298 28.61 -74.88 29.82
N ARG A 299 27.34 -75.32 29.89
CA ARG A 299 26.85 -76.18 31.00
C ARG A 299 27.63 -77.47 31.17
N SER A 300 28.10 -78.08 30.08
CA SER A 300 28.93 -79.29 30.08
C SER A 300 30.40 -79.04 30.43
N GLU A 301 30.84 -77.78 30.47
CA GLU A 301 32.20 -77.36 30.87
C GLU A 301 32.28 -76.97 32.37
N ASN A 302 31.30 -77.37 33.19
CA ASN A 302 31.38 -77.28 34.66
C ASN A 302 31.58 -75.85 35.22
N ILE A 303 31.02 -74.85 34.54
CA ILE A 303 31.04 -73.43 34.96
C ILE A 303 29.63 -72.95 35.31
N LEU A 304 29.52 -72.23 36.43
CA LEU A 304 28.33 -71.55 36.90
C LEU A 304 28.45 -70.05 36.60
N ILE A 305 27.48 -69.52 35.85
CA ILE A 305 27.38 -68.09 35.52
C ILE A 305 26.17 -67.52 36.27
N ILE A 306 26.40 -66.59 37.20
CA ILE A 306 25.31 -65.94 37.95
C ILE A 306 25.20 -64.47 37.52
N LEU A 307 24.06 -64.13 36.92
CA LEU A 307 23.68 -62.75 36.58
C LEU A 307 23.18 -62.01 37.82
N ALA A 308 23.97 -61.05 38.32
CA ALA A 308 23.59 -60.17 39.44
C ALA A 308 23.39 -58.72 38.97
N GLN A 309 22.78 -57.89 39.82
CA GLN A 309 22.30 -56.54 39.45
C GLN A 309 23.40 -55.54 39.01
N ARG A 310 24.68 -55.81 39.21
CA ARG A 310 25.81 -54.94 38.79
C ARG A 310 27.03 -55.70 38.29
N CYS A 311 26.97 -57.02 38.20
CA CYS A 311 28.08 -57.87 37.85
C CYS A 311 27.62 -59.25 37.38
N ILE A 312 28.48 -59.92 36.63
CA ILE A 312 28.36 -61.34 36.34
C ILE A 312 29.38 -62.05 37.22
N HIS A 313 28.92 -63.01 38.01
CA HIS A 313 29.78 -63.88 38.79
C HIS A 313 30.07 -65.14 37.97
N LEU A 314 31.35 -65.45 37.76
CA LEU A 314 31.80 -66.70 37.18
C LEU A 314 32.40 -67.58 38.27
N PHE A 315 31.99 -68.86 38.29
CA PHE A 315 32.55 -69.86 39.19
C PHE A 315 32.80 -71.17 38.43
N GLY A 316 34.06 -71.60 38.34
CA GLY A 316 34.46 -72.76 37.55
C GLY A 316 35.97 -72.99 37.61
N TYR A 317 36.48 -73.93 36.81
CA TYR A 317 37.92 -74.14 36.64
C TYR A 317 38.61 -72.93 36.01
N VAL A 318 39.87 -72.66 36.40
CA VAL A 318 40.63 -71.45 36.03
C VAL A 318 40.62 -71.16 34.53
N ASP A 319 41.01 -72.13 33.73
CA ASP A 319 41.10 -72.07 32.27
C ASP A 319 39.75 -71.84 31.58
N ILE A 320 38.69 -72.42 32.14
CA ILE A 320 37.32 -72.27 31.63
C ILE A 320 36.75 -70.90 32.00
N VAL A 321 37.01 -70.42 33.22
CA VAL A 321 36.58 -69.10 33.69
C VAL A 321 37.30 -67.99 32.92
N GLU A 322 38.60 -68.09 32.63
CA GLU A 322 39.32 -67.11 31.80
C GLU A 322 38.77 -67.05 30.35
N LYS A 323 38.49 -68.22 29.75
CA LYS A 323 37.86 -68.33 28.42
C LYS A 323 36.47 -67.67 28.38
N VAL A 324 35.61 -67.98 29.35
CA VAL A 324 34.25 -67.42 29.44
C VAL A 324 34.27 -65.94 29.82
N GLN A 325 35.21 -65.50 30.68
CA GLN A 325 35.44 -64.09 30.98
C GLN A 325 35.76 -63.30 29.72
N LYS A 326 36.67 -63.81 28.88
CA LYS A 326 37.00 -63.16 27.60
C LYS A 326 35.78 -63.03 26.68
N GLN A 327 34.98 -64.09 26.56
CA GLN A 327 33.74 -64.06 25.76
C GLN A 327 32.71 -63.07 26.34
N ILE A 328 32.63 -62.92 27.66
CA ILE A 328 31.78 -61.92 28.32
C ILE A 328 32.30 -60.49 28.08
N GLU A 329 33.62 -60.25 28.07
CA GLU A 329 34.17 -58.93 27.71
C GLU A 329 33.97 -58.60 26.23
N GLU A 330 34.03 -59.58 25.33
CA GLU A 330 33.65 -59.42 23.92
C GLU A 330 32.16 -59.07 23.78
N ILE A 331 31.28 -59.75 24.50
CA ILE A 331 29.84 -59.42 24.58
C ILE A 331 29.64 -58.01 25.16
N LYS A 332 30.30 -57.64 26.27
CA LYS A 332 30.21 -56.28 26.85
C LYS A 332 30.65 -55.22 25.84
N THR A 333 31.69 -55.49 25.06
CA THR A 333 32.19 -54.56 24.03
C THR A 333 31.20 -54.39 22.87
N LYS A 334 30.48 -55.44 22.47
CA LYS A 334 29.40 -55.41 21.47
C LYS A 334 28.22 -54.51 21.87
N TYR A 335 27.88 -54.50 23.17
CA TYR A 335 26.76 -53.73 23.73
C TYR A 335 27.16 -52.36 24.31
N ALA A 336 28.45 -52.02 24.37
CA ALA A 336 28.91 -50.71 24.83
C ALA A 336 28.60 -49.60 23.82
N SER A 337 27.99 -48.51 24.30
CA SER A 337 27.73 -47.31 23.50
C SER A 337 29.02 -46.55 23.19
N ARG A 338 29.16 -46.11 21.94
CA ARG A 338 30.27 -45.29 21.43
C ARG A 338 29.71 -44.11 20.63
N THR A 339 30.47 -43.02 20.58
CA THR A 339 30.15 -41.87 19.74
C THR A 339 30.73 -42.06 18.34
N PHE A 340 29.89 -41.87 17.33
CA PHE A 340 30.20 -41.97 15.91
C PHE A 340 30.00 -40.62 15.26
N LYS A 341 30.83 -40.30 14.25
CA LYS A 341 30.80 -39.02 13.55
C LYS A 341 30.29 -39.22 12.13
N LEU A 342 29.24 -38.47 11.79
CA LEU A 342 28.57 -38.51 10.49
C LEU A 342 29.25 -37.57 9.49
N THR A 343 29.21 -37.93 8.21
CA THR A 343 29.70 -37.09 7.12
C THR A 343 28.56 -36.22 6.57
N LEU A 344 28.16 -35.22 7.37
CA LEU A 344 27.06 -34.30 7.05
C LEU A 344 27.52 -32.84 7.11
N GLU A 345 26.99 -32.01 6.21
CA GLU A 345 27.17 -30.56 6.27
C GLU A 345 26.30 -29.93 7.36
N GLN A 346 26.72 -28.78 7.89
CA GLN A 346 25.95 -28.03 8.89
C GLN A 346 24.53 -27.63 8.43
N LYS A 347 24.33 -27.43 7.12
CA LYS A 347 22.98 -27.20 6.56
C LYS A 347 22.09 -28.45 6.66
N GLN A 348 22.65 -29.64 6.44
CA GLN A 348 21.92 -30.92 6.56
C GLN A 348 21.62 -31.24 8.02
N ILE A 349 22.58 -31.00 8.93
CA ILE A 349 22.38 -31.13 10.38
C ILE A 349 21.23 -30.23 10.85
N LYS A 350 21.22 -28.96 10.42
CA LYS A 350 20.13 -28.03 10.73
C LYS A 350 18.79 -28.52 10.18
N PHE A 351 18.74 -28.92 8.91
CA PHE A 351 17.53 -29.47 8.28
C PHE A 351 16.95 -30.67 9.04
N LEU A 352 17.81 -31.63 9.43
CA LEU A 352 17.43 -32.78 10.24
C LEU A 352 16.80 -32.37 11.59
N LEU A 353 17.43 -31.43 12.30
CA LEU A 353 16.97 -30.98 13.62
C LEU A 353 15.73 -30.08 13.58
N ASP A 354 15.55 -29.29 12.51
CA ASP A 354 14.42 -28.37 12.35
C ASP A 354 13.16 -29.04 11.77
N ILE A 355 13.32 -30.14 11.00
CA ILE A 355 12.24 -30.79 10.24
C ILE A 355 11.96 -32.24 10.69
N TYR A 356 12.98 -33.03 11.03
CA TYR A 356 12.86 -34.46 11.36
C TYR A 356 13.13 -34.76 12.85
N TYR A 357 12.91 -33.78 13.72
CA TYR A 357 13.16 -33.89 15.15
C TYR A 357 12.44 -35.08 15.80
N ASP A 358 11.16 -35.28 15.45
CA ASP A 358 10.34 -36.35 16.03
C ASP A 358 10.73 -37.73 15.48
N GLU A 359 11.17 -37.85 14.23
CA GLU A 359 11.78 -39.07 13.70
C GLU A 359 13.10 -39.40 14.38
N LEU A 360 13.99 -38.42 14.57
CA LEU A 360 15.24 -38.60 15.31
C LEU A 360 14.97 -39.01 16.77
N LYS A 361 13.93 -38.44 17.38
CA LYS A 361 13.46 -38.82 18.72
C LYS A 361 12.86 -40.21 18.75
N ALA A 362 12.09 -40.60 17.72
CA ALA A 362 11.56 -41.94 17.57
C ALA A 362 12.68 -42.97 17.37
N LEU A 363 13.72 -42.67 16.59
CA LEU A 363 14.94 -43.48 16.50
C LEU A 363 15.58 -43.63 17.88
N GLN A 364 15.80 -42.52 18.60
CA GLN A 364 16.38 -42.55 19.94
C GLN A 364 15.52 -43.35 20.95
N THR A 365 14.20 -43.38 20.77
CA THR A 365 13.27 -44.15 21.62
C THR A 365 13.21 -45.63 21.20
N ASN A 366 13.28 -45.94 19.90
CA ASN A 366 13.31 -47.31 19.37
C ASN A 366 14.63 -48.03 19.72
N PHE A 367 15.71 -47.26 19.91
CA PHE A 367 17.02 -47.72 20.34
C PHE A 367 17.36 -47.10 21.71
N ASN A 368 16.71 -47.58 22.78
CA ASN A 368 16.79 -47.06 24.16
C ASN A 368 18.21 -46.65 24.64
N ASP A 369 19.25 -47.34 24.18
CA ASP A 369 20.65 -47.13 24.59
C ASP A 369 21.42 -46.10 23.73
N ALA A 370 20.72 -45.42 22.80
CA ALA A 370 21.27 -44.41 21.89
C ALA A 370 20.95 -42.97 22.36
N THR A 371 21.84 -42.05 22.03
CA THR A 371 21.69 -40.60 22.22
C THR A 371 22.03 -39.91 20.90
N ILE A 372 21.01 -39.35 20.26
CA ILE A 372 21.08 -38.85 18.87
C ILE A 372 20.96 -37.32 18.86
N ILE A 373 19.90 -36.76 19.44
CA ILE A 373 19.50 -35.35 19.19
C ILE A 373 20.56 -34.33 19.62
N GLU A 374 21.05 -34.39 20.86
CA GLU A 374 22.05 -33.43 21.36
C GLU A 374 23.42 -33.58 20.67
N PRO A 375 24.00 -34.80 20.55
CA PRO A 375 25.23 -35.01 19.79
C PRO A 375 25.14 -34.58 18.31
N LEU A 376 23.96 -34.73 17.67
CA LEU A 376 23.81 -34.49 16.23
C LEU A 376 24.03 -33.02 15.86
N LYS A 377 23.86 -32.07 16.80
CA LYS A 377 24.24 -30.65 16.64
C LYS A 377 25.72 -30.47 16.24
N ASN A 378 26.58 -31.41 16.64
CA ASN A 378 28.01 -31.44 16.31
C ASN A 378 28.34 -32.40 15.14
N GLY A 379 27.32 -33.01 14.52
CA GLY A 379 27.48 -34.03 13.48
C GLY A 379 27.81 -35.43 14.02
N GLU A 380 27.45 -35.73 15.27
CA GLU A 380 27.79 -36.99 15.95
C GLU A 380 26.54 -37.68 16.51
N PHE A 381 26.59 -38.98 16.78
CA PHE A 381 25.58 -39.69 17.57
C PHE A 381 26.23 -40.77 18.42
N THR A 382 25.65 -41.09 19.57
CA THR A 382 26.15 -42.12 20.47
C THR A 382 25.21 -43.31 20.46
N ALA A 383 25.71 -44.52 20.18
CA ALA A 383 24.91 -45.74 20.18
C ALA A 383 25.76 -47.00 20.42
N PRO A 384 25.17 -48.13 20.80
CA PRO A 384 25.86 -49.41 20.81
C PRO A 384 26.30 -49.87 19.42
N SER A 385 27.45 -50.56 19.35
CA SER A 385 28.04 -51.02 18.09
C SER A 385 27.10 -51.92 17.25
N TYR A 386 26.19 -52.67 17.88
CA TYR A 386 25.26 -53.57 17.17
C TYR A 386 24.07 -52.85 16.48
N VAL A 387 23.88 -51.54 16.68
CA VAL A 387 22.83 -50.73 16.02
C VAL A 387 23.36 -49.53 15.24
N HIS A 388 24.66 -49.22 15.35
CA HIS A 388 25.24 -48.00 14.78
C HIS A 388 25.02 -47.89 13.26
N ASP A 389 25.36 -48.92 12.46
CA ASP A 389 25.17 -48.96 11.00
C ASP A 389 23.72 -48.64 10.59
N ARG A 390 22.77 -49.13 11.39
CA ARG A 390 21.34 -48.98 11.12
C ARG A 390 20.87 -47.56 11.45
N ILE A 391 21.28 -47.02 12.60
CA ILE A 391 20.99 -45.63 12.99
C ILE A 391 21.64 -44.65 12.00
N GLU A 392 22.92 -44.86 11.64
CA GLU A 392 23.62 -44.05 10.64
C GLU A 392 22.90 -44.10 9.28
N LYS A 393 22.54 -45.28 8.79
CA LYS A 393 21.80 -45.42 7.53
C LYS A 393 20.44 -44.72 7.57
N GLU A 394 19.70 -44.82 8.68
CA GLU A 394 18.41 -44.15 8.85
C GLU A 394 18.59 -42.61 8.91
N ILE A 395 19.61 -42.08 9.61
CA ILE A 395 19.92 -40.64 9.64
C ILE A 395 20.40 -40.13 8.26
N MET A 396 21.29 -40.85 7.58
CA MET A 396 21.83 -40.46 6.27
C MET A 396 20.76 -40.48 5.17
N ALA A 397 19.77 -41.39 5.27
CA ALA A 397 18.59 -41.38 4.41
C ALA A 397 17.69 -40.16 4.68
N LEU A 398 17.49 -39.77 5.94
CA LEU A 398 16.76 -38.54 6.26
C LEU A 398 17.50 -37.27 5.76
N ALA A 399 18.83 -37.30 5.76
CA ALA A 399 19.71 -36.21 5.34
C ALA A 399 19.90 -36.06 3.82
N SER A 400 19.44 -37.02 3.01
CA SER A 400 19.61 -36.98 1.55
C SER A 400 18.59 -36.03 0.93
N VAL A 401 19.00 -34.79 0.66
CA VAL A 401 18.13 -33.75 0.08
C VAL A 401 17.99 -33.98 -1.43
N CYS A 402 16.75 -33.93 -1.94
CA CYS A 402 16.46 -33.95 -3.37
C CYS A 402 16.89 -32.65 -4.06
N THR A 403 16.87 -32.63 -5.40
CA THR A 403 17.11 -31.40 -6.18
C THR A 403 16.14 -30.30 -5.72
N PRO A 404 16.60 -29.09 -5.37
CA PRO A 404 15.73 -28.03 -4.87
C PRO A 404 14.70 -27.59 -5.93
N ILE A 405 13.44 -27.43 -5.54
CA ILE A 405 12.43 -26.82 -6.41
C ILE A 405 12.50 -25.31 -6.22
N ASN A 406 12.83 -24.59 -7.30
CA ASN A 406 12.74 -23.14 -7.36
C ASN A 406 11.51 -22.77 -8.19
N PHE A 407 10.65 -21.91 -7.65
CA PHE A 407 9.59 -21.27 -8.44
C PHE A 407 9.46 -19.79 -8.09
N GLU A 408 9.12 -19.02 -9.12
CA GLU A 408 8.90 -17.59 -9.04
C GLU A 408 7.44 -17.35 -8.63
N VAL A 409 7.24 -16.54 -7.59
CA VAL A 409 5.90 -16.21 -7.12
C VAL A 409 5.34 -15.06 -7.94
N GLN A 410 4.04 -15.11 -8.25
CA GLN A 410 3.36 -14.04 -9.00
C GLN A 410 3.36 -12.72 -8.23
N GLU A 411 3.30 -11.59 -8.94
CA GLU A 411 3.44 -10.25 -8.34
C GLU A 411 2.36 -9.99 -7.26
N GLU A 412 1.17 -10.60 -7.40
CA GLU A 412 0.06 -10.58 -6.46
C GLU A 412 0.41 -11.05 -5.04
N ALA A 413 1.44 -11.88 -4.89
CA ALA A 413 1.85 -12.48 -3.63
C ALA A 413 2.87 -11.66 -2.84
N PHE A 414 3.52 -10.67 -3.47
CA PHE A 414 4.70 -10.02 -2.89
C PHE A 414 4.41 -9.31 -1.57
N GLY A 415 3.27 -8.61 -1.46
CA GLY A 415 2.85 -7.96 -0.22
C GLY A 415 2.62 -8.94 0.93
N LEU A 416 2.02 -10.09 0.64
CA LEU A 416 1.76 -11.15 1.64
C LEU A 416 3.07 -11.76 2.15
N ILE A 417 3.99 -12.13 1.24
CA ILE A 417 5.23 -12.82 1.58
C ILE A 417 6.24 -11.85 2.24
N ALA A 418 6.20 -10.56 1.90
CA ALA A 418 7.00 -9.53 2.55
C ALA A 418 6.41 -9.04 3.90
N GLN A 419 5.12 -9.29 4.18
CA GLN A 419 4.51 -9.05 5.51
C GLN A 419 4.66 -10.26 6.45
N ASN A 420 4.43 -11.48 5.94
CA ASN A 420 4.52 -12.73 6.72
C ASN A 420 5.93 -13.35 6.67
N GLU A 421 6.97 -12.57 6.98
CA GLU A 421 8.32 -13.11 7.08
C GLU A 421 8.36 -14.19 8.19
N CYS A 422 8.89 -15.36 7.84
CA CYS A 422 8.97 -16.58 8.66
C CYS A 422 7.65 -17.31 8.97
N THR A 423 6.85 -16.90 9.95
CA THR A 423 6.01 -17.84 10.75
C THR A 423 5.07 -18.75 9.95
N ASN A 424 4.24 -18.21 9.05
CA ASN A 424 3.27 -19.02 8.30
C ASN A 424 3.95 -19.91 7.24
N LEU A 425 5.03 -19.41 6.63
CA LEU A 425 5.79 -20.15 5.63
C LEU A 425 6.60 -21.27 6.28
N GLU A 426 7.24 -21.02 7.43
CA GLU A 426 7.88 -22.06 8.25
C GLU A 426 6.90 -23.15 8.70
N ASN A 427 5.67 -22.79 9.06
CA ASN A 427 4.64 -23.76 9.42
C ASN A 427 4.23 -24.63 8.23
N ILE A 428 4.01 -24.04 7.04
CA ILE A 428 3.75 -24.78 5.80
C ILE A 428 4.94 -25.69 5.45
N GLY A 429 6.18 -25.21 5.62
CA GLY A 429 7.39 -25.99 5.45
C GLY A 429 7.41 -27.22 6.37
N ARG A 430 7.35 -27.01 7.69
CA ARG A 430 7.34 -28.09 8.70
C ARG A 430 6.23 -29.11 8.46
N GLN A 431 5.00 -28.67 8.19
CA GLN A 431 3.87 -29.56 7.93
C GLN A 431 4.10 -30.48 6.72
N ASN A 432 4.78 -29.97 5.68
CA ASN A 432 5.10 -30.72 4.47
C ASN A 432 6.53 -31.31 4.50
N LYS A 433 7.21 -31.34 5.65
CA LYS A 433 8.60 -31.80 5.81
C LYS A 433 9.58 -31.16 4.82
N CYS A 434 9.46 -29.84 4.65
CA CYS A 434 10.24 -29.04 3.74
C CYS A 434 10.89 -27.85 4.47
N GLN A 435 12.13 -27.53 4.13
CA GLN A 435 12.75 -26.24 4.43
C GLN A 435 12.47 -25.30 3.26
N ILE A 436 12.01 -24.08 3.57
CA ILE A 436 11.68 -23.05 2.59
C ILE A 436 12.69 -21.91 2.73
N GLU A 437 13.34 -21.55 1.63
CA GLU A 437 14.22 -20.37 1.55
C GLU A 437 13.63 -19.36 0.56
N ILE A 438 13.74 -18.06 0.88
CA ILE A 438 13.16 -16.97 0.09
C ILE A 438 14.28 -16.09 -0.44
N GLN A 439 14.37 -15.98 -1.77
CA GLN A 439 15.31 -15.09 -2.45
C GLN A 439 14.55 -13.92 -3.06
N LYS A 440 14.98 -12.69 -2.73
CA LYS A 440 14.35 -11.45 -3.17
C LYS A 440 15.26 -10.75 -4.16
N GLU A 441 14.84 -10.64 -5.42
CA GLU A 441 15.51 -9.84 -6.44
C GLU A 441 14.75 -8.52 -6.66
N THR A 442 15.40 -7.42 -6.30
CA THR A 442 14.95 -6.06 -6.57
C THR A 442 15.61 -5.53 -7.84
N THR A 443 14.83 -5.26 -8.88
CA THR A 443 15.26 -4.42 -10.00
C THR A 443 14.31 -3.23 -10.17
N ASN A 444 14.84 -2.11 -10.66
CA ASN A 444 14.08 -0.87 -10.80
C ASN A 444 13.25 -0.92 -12.10
N LYS A 445 12.03 -1.48 -12.07
CA LYS A 445 11.08 -1.33 -13.18
C LYS A 445 10.52 0.10 -13.19
N ILE A 446 10.76 0.80 -14.28
CA ILE A 446 10.23 2.14 -14.56
C ILE A 446 8.90 1.96 -15.30
N TYR A 447 7.80 2.40 -14.70
CA TYR A 447 6.52 2.51 -15.40
C TYR A 447 6.39 3.90 -16.03
N GLU A 448 6.32 3.97 -17.36
CA GLU A 448 6.05 5.22 -18.07
C GLU A 448 4.57 5.63 -17.91
N ILE A 449 4.34 6.80 -17.30
CA ILE A 449 3.01 7.40 -17.23
C ILE A 449 2.78 8.21 -18.52
N PRO A 450 1.73 7.94 -19.32
CA PRO A 450 1.51 8.64 -20.58
C PRO A 450 1.08 10.10 -20.36
N LYS A 451 1.74 11.01 -21.09
CA LYS A 451 1.58 12.47 -20.96
C LYS A 451 0.16 12.95 -21.33
N ALA A 452 -0.56 13.47 -20.34
CA ALA A 452 -1.70 14.36 -20.57
C ALA A 452 -1.22 15.83 -20.58
N LEU A 453 -1.48 16.56 -21.66
CA LEU A 453 -1.22 18.00 -21.74
C LEU A 453 -2.30 18.77 -20.96
N THR A 454 -1.97 19.21 -19.75
CA THR A 454 -2.80 20.12 -18.94
C THR A 454 -2.03 21.40 -18.59
N GLN A 455 -2.72 22.36 -17.97
CA GLN A 455 -2.20 23.68 -17.59
C GLN A 455 -0.95 23.60 -16.68
N ASP A 456 -0.80 22.52 -15.92
CA ASP A 456 0.39 22.20 -15.11
C ASP A 456 1.66 21.98 -15.95
N HIS A 457 1.53 21.53 -17.20
CA HIS A 457 2.67 21.38 -18.11
C HIS A 457 3.30 22.72 -18.48
N LEU A 458 2.51 23.81 -18.47
CA LEU A 458 2.99 25.15 -18.75
C LEU A 458 3.65 25.78 -17.51
N SER A 459 3.08 25.61 -16.32
CA SER A 459 3.71 26.07 -15.06
C SER A 459 4.99 25.29 -14.73
N ASN A 460 5.05 23.98 -15.02
CA ASN A 460 6.26 23.17 -14.93
C ASN A 460 7.37 23.70 -15.87
N LYS A 461 7.01 24.12 -17.10
CA LYS A 461 7.98 24.73 -18.03
C LYS A 461 8.46 26.10 -17.57
N LEU A 462 7.58 26.94 -17.07
CA LEU A 462 7.91 28.27 -16.54
C LEU A 462 8.83 28.18 -15.30
N THR A 463 8.54 27.26 -14.38
CA THR A 463 9.41 27.04 -13.20
C THR A 463 10.73 26.36 -13.55
N ALA A 464 10.77 25.44 -14.51
CA ALA A 464 12.02 24.85 -15.00
C ALA A 464 12.87 25.85 -15.81
N ALA A 465 12.27 26.93 -16.35
CA ALA A 465 13.01 28.03 -16.98
C ALA A 465 13.68 28.97 -15.97
N ALA A 466 13.19 29.02 -14.72
CA ALA A 466 13.82 29.77 -13.62
C ALA A 466 15.01 29.03 -12.98
N ILE A 467 15.25 27.77 -13.36
CA ILE A 467 16.41 26.97 -12.94
C ILE A 467 17.47 27.00 -14.04
N THR A 468 18.71 27.35 -13.71
CA THR A 468 19.86 27.33 -14.62
C THR A 468 21.01 26.46 -14.09
N ILE A 469 21.91 26.03 -14.98
CA ILE A 469 23.13 25.30 -14.64
C ILE A 469 24.31 25.92 -15.38
N GLN A 470 25.42 26.15 -14.69
CA GLN A 470 26.64 26.75 -15.25
C GLN A 470 27.91 26.04 -14.79
N LYS A 471 28.95 26.02 -15.64
CA LYS A 471 30.34 25.70 -15.25
C LYS A 471 31.01 26.97 -14.76
N ASN A 472 31.25 27.08 -13.46
CA ASN A 472 31.83 28.29 -12.87
C ASN A 472 32.35 27.99 -11.44
N ASP A 473 33.08 28.93 -10.84
CA ASP A 473 33.32 28.90 -9.39
C ASP A 473 32.07 29.44 -8.66
N LEU A 474 31.71 28.82 -7.54
CA LEU A 474 30.62 29.27 -6.67
C LEU A 474 30.95 30.61 -5.98
N ALA A 475 32.23 30.90 -5.77
CA ALA A 475 32.71 32.18 -5.21
C ALA A 475 32.51 33.38 -6.16
N GLU A 476 32.39 33.13 -7.46
CA GLU A 476 32.34 34.15 -8.51
C GLU A 476 30.90 34.48 -8.94
N GLN A 477 29.92 34.03 -8.15
CA GLN A 477 28.50 34.17 -8.44
C GLN A 477 27.94 35.54 -8.05
N LYS A 478 27.39 36.24 -9.06
CA LYS A 478 26.62 37.47 -8.87
C LYS A 478 25.14 37.15 -8.68
N VAL A 479 24.78 36.72 -7.47
CA VAL A 479 23.40 36.43 -7.02
C VAL A 479 23.15 37.05 -5.64
N ASP A 480 21.89 37.12 -5.21
CA ASP A 480 21.58 37.58 -3.85
C ASP A 480 22.15 36.63 -2.79
N LEU A 481 21.96 35.32 -2.96
CA LEU A 481 22.33 34.34 -1.96
C LEU A 481 23.17 33.17 -2.52
N VAL A 482 24.38 32.96 -1.99
CA VAL A 482 25.20 31.77 -2.29
C VAL A 482 25.08 30.75 -1.16
N VAL A 483 24.69 29.51 -1.48
CA VAL A 483 24.54 28.44 -0.51
C VAL A 483 25.86 27.71 -0.27
N VAL A 484 26.34 27.71 0.97
CA VAL A 484 27.59 27.06 1.37
C VAL A 484 27.29 25.82 2.21
N SER A 485 27.78 24.66 1.76
CA SER A 485 27.63 23.41 2.49
C SER A 485 28.62 23.34 3.65
N SER A 486 28.15 23.59 4.88
CA SER A 486 28.97 23.55 6.11
C SER A 486 29.55 22.15 6.39
N THR A 487 28.92 21.10 5.86
CA THR A 487 29.42 19.71 5.91
C THR A 487 30.64 19.49 5.00
N SER A 488 30.78 20.27 3.91
CA SER A 488 31.89 20.15 2.97
C SER A 488 33.03 21.09 3.35
N ILE A 489 34.01 20.57 4.11
CA ILE A 489 35.19 21.30 4.58
C ILE A 489 35.89 22.05 3.43
N TYR A 490 36.12 21.39 2.29
CA TYR A 490 36.81 21.97 1.14
C TYR A 490 36.06 23.15 0.52
N LEU A 491 34.74 23.02 0.33
CA LEU A 491 33.92 24.08 -0.23
C LEU A 491 33.82 25.26 0.75
N ARG A 492 33.51 24.97 2.01
CA ARG A 492 33.39 25.96 3.08
C ARG A 492 34.68 26.77 3.23
N ASP A 493 35.82 26.09 3.40
CA ASP A 493 37.10 26.76 3.66
C ASP A 493 37.61 27.52 2.42
N GLY A 494 37.33 27.01 1.22
CA GLY A 494 37.59 27.71 -0.04
C GLY A 494 36.79 29.02 -0.17
N ILE A 495 35.49 28.96 0.11
CA ILE A 495 34.60 30.14 0.10
C ILE A 495 35.00 31.14 1.19
N LEU A 496 35.22 30.70 2.44
CA LEU A 496 35.63 31.58 3.54
C LEU A 496 36.99 32.26 3.26
N LYS A 497 37.93 31.55 2.64
CA LYS A 497 39.22 32.12 2.21
C LYS A 497 39.06 33.22 1.15
N LYS A 498 38.13 33.04 0.20
CA LYS A 498 37.81 34.06 -0.83
C LYS A 498 36.95 35.21 -0.28
N ALA A 499 36.09 34.97 0.71
CA ALA A 499 35.25 36.00 1.34
C ALA A 499 36.03 36.92 2.29
N GLY A 500 37.08 36.40 2.93
CA GLY A 500 37.99 37.15 3.80
C GLY A 500 37.70 36.97 5.30
N GLU A 501 38.65 37.44 6.12
CA GLU A 501 38.72 37.11 7.55
C GLU A 501 37.52 37.61 8.38
N SER A 502 36.79 38.63 7.91
CA SER A 502 35.58 39.13 8.59
C SER A 502 34.44 38.10 8.56
N VAL A 503 34.13 37.57 7.37
CA VAL A 503 33.09 36.56 7.16
C VAL A 503 33.47 35.24 7.85
N LYS A 504 34.76 34.91 7.85
CA LYS A 504 35.28 33.73 8.56
C LYS A 504 35.02 33.80 10.08
N LYS A 505 35.21 34.96 10.72
CA LYS A 505 34.85 35.14 12.13
C LYS A 505 33.35 35.04 12.38
N GLU A 506 32.54 35.67 11.53
CA GLU A 506 31.07 35.59 11.59
C GLU A 506 30.59 34.12 11.53
N TYR A 507 31.17 33.32 10.63
CA TYR A 507 30.95 31.87 10.56
C TYR A 507 31.42 31.13 11.82
N GLU A 508 32.63 31.41 12.32
CA GLU A 508 33.19 30.78 13.52
C GLU A 508 32.44 31.14 14.80
N GLU A 509 31.70 32.25 14.83
CA GLU A 509 30.83 32.64 15.94
C GLU A 509 29.44 31.98 15.81
N ALA A 510 28.80 32.08 14.64
CA ALA A 510 27.48 31.49 14.39
C ALA A 510 27.47 29.96 14.54
N SER A 511 28.52 29.27 14.05
CA SER A 511 28.65 27.81 14.14
C SER A 511 28.82 27.28 15.57
N LYS A 512 29.12 28.14 16.55
CA LYS A 512 29.13 27.79 17.99
C LYS A 512 27.74 27.86 18.64
N MET A 513 26.79 28.60 18.03
CA MET A 513 25.48 28.88 18.62
C MET A 513 24.37 27.91 18.16
N SER A 514 24.47 27.34 16.95
CA SER A 514 23.60 26.27 16.46
C SER A 514 24.25 25.53 15.28
N SER A 515 24.08 24.21 15.20
CA SER A 515 24.71 23.37 14.16
C SER A 515 23.74 22.80 13.12
N SER A 516 22.42 22.99 13.26
CA SER A 516 21.40 22.29 12.45
C SER A 516 20.43 23.19 11.67
N GLU A 517 20.45 24.50 11.92
CA GLU A 517 19.60 25.47 11.22
C GLU A 517 20.40 26.33 10.22
N PRO A 518 19.77 26.80 9.12
CA PRO A 518 20.41 27.72 8.19
C PRO A 518 20.77 29.02 8.89
N PHE A 519 21.96 29.54 8.63
CA PHE A 519 22.32 30.90 9.05
C PHE A 519 22.98 31.68 7.91
N GLU A 520 22.67 32.96 7.86
CA GLU A 520 23.11 33.88 6.81
C GLU A 520 24.24 34.77 7.35
N THR A 521 25.29 34.99 6.56
CA THR A 521 26.39 35.91 6.87
C THR A 521 26.56 36.95 5.78
N ASP A 522 27.40 37.97 6.03
CA ASP A 522 27.88 38.82 4.95
C ASP A 522 28.71 38.04 3.90
N SER A 523 28.87 38.61 2.70
CA SER A 523 29.63 38.03 1.60
C SER A 523 31.08 38.53 1.53
N GLY A 524 31.39 39.65 2.20
CA GLY A 524 32.75 40.18 2.31
C GLY A 524 33.32 40.61 0.95
N GLN A 525 34.29 39.86 0.45
CA GLN A 525 34.96 40.13 -0.85
C GLN A 525 34.31 39.42 -2.05
N LEU A 526 33.24 38.64 -1.85
CA LEU A 526 32.55 37.93 -2.94
C LEU A 526 31.56 38.81 -3.70
N LEU A 527 31.18 38.38 -4.91
CA LEU A 527 30.25 39.12 -5.79
C LEU A 527 28.76 38.91 -5.46
N CYS A 528 28.44 37.98 -4.55
CA CYS A 528 27.08 37.76 -4.08
C CYS A 528 26.71 38.74 -2.96
N ARG A 529 25.41 38.93 -2.69
CA ARG A 529 24.97 39.84 -1.62
C ARG A 529 25.13 39.23 -0.22
N LYS A 530 24.87 37.93 -0.07
CA LYS A 530 24.91 37.17 1.20
C LYS A 530 25.33 35.72 1.00
N LEU A 531 25.80 35.08 2.07
CA LEU A 531 26.12 33.65 2.12
C LEU A 531 25.16 32.92 3.07
N LEU A 532 24.63 31.77 2.66
CA LEU A 532 23.79 30.91 3.50
C LEU A 532 24.53 29.62 3.86
N PHE A 533 24.89 29.46 5.12
CA PHE A 533 25.54 28.25 5.62
C PHE A 533 24.52 27.21 6.04
N LEU A 534 24.68 26.00 5.50
CA LEU A 534 23.74 24.89 5.67
C LEU A 534 24.48 23.56 5.84
N THR A 535 24.10 22.81 6.88
CA THR A 535 24.51 21.41 7.04
C THR A 535 23.57 20.45 6.33
N TRP A 536 24.11 19.34 5.86
CA TRP A 536 23.36 18.16 5.42
C TRP A 536 24.01 16.90 6.01
N GLN A 537 23.22 15.84 6.18
CA GLN A 537 23.65 14.61 6.84
C GLN A 537 24.10 13.56 5.83
N ILE A 538 25.36 13.12 5.96
CA ILE A 538 25.91 11.99 5.22
C ILE A 538 25.55 10.71 5.99
N ASN A 539 24.32 10.21 5.79
CA ASN A 539 23.87 8.98 6.44
C ASN A 539 24.15 7.75 5.55
N GLN A 540 25.04 6.87 6.00
CA GLN A 540 25.45 5.67 5.25
C GLN A 540 24.59 4.43 5.53
N THR A 541 23.72 4.42 6.55
CA THR A 541 22.92 3.22 6.89
C THR A 541 21.59 3.12 6.14
N SER A 542 21.15 4.20 5.46
CA SER A 542 19.94 4.15 4.62
C SER A 542 20.01 5.11 3.44
N GLN A 543 19.98 4.56 2.24
CA GLN A 543 19.89 5.27 0.96
C GLN A 543 18.70 6.25 0.92
N LYS A 544 17.57 5.89 1.54
CA LYS A 544 16.37 6.76 1.67
C LYS A 544 16.62 7.98 2.56
N ALA A 545 17.33 7.81 3.68
CA ALA A 545 17.68 8.91 4.58
C ALA A 545 18.67 9.89 3.92
N PHE A 546 19.61 9.37 3.13
CA PHE A 546 20.54 10.16 2.33
C PHE A 546 19.84 11.06 1.30
N TYR A 547 18.94 10.52 0.47
CA TYR A 547 18.17 11.33 -0.50
C TYR A 547 17.28 12.37 0.19
N GLN A 548 16.64 12.00 1.29
CA GLN A 548 15.86 12.94 2.09
C GLN A 548 16.74 14.09 2.62
N SER A 549 18.01 13.85 2.93
CA SER A 549 18.93 14.92 3.33
C SER A 549 19.29 15.87 2.18
N ILE A 550 19.44 15.38 0.94
CA ILE A 550 19.69 16.23 -0.23
C ILE A 550 18.46 17.11 -0.52
N ARG A 551 17.26 16.52 -0.53
CA ARG A 551 16.00 17.26 -0.66
C ARG A 551 15.85 18.31 0.47
N ASN A 552 16.12 17.93 1.72
CA ASN A 552 16.02 18.86 2.84
C ASN A 552 17.00 20.04 2.74
N PHE A 553 18.21 19.83 2.20
CA PHE A 553 19.20 20.89 1.96
C PHE A 553 18.69 21.93 0.96
N VAL A 554 18.21 21.50 -0.21
CA VAL A 554 17.62 22.41 -1.21
C VAL A 554 16.36 23.09 -0.68
N ARG A 555 15.47 22.33 -0.01
CA ARG A 555 14.23 22.87 0.57
C ARG A 555 14.50 23.98 1.57
N LYS A 556 15.36 23.75 2.57
CA LYS A 556 15.68 24.75 3.61
C LYS A 556 16.29 26.02 2.97
N ALA A 557 17.19 25.86 2.00
CA ALA A 557 17.82 26.97 1.30
C ALA A 557 16.82 27.84 0.52
N VAL A 558 15.96 27.21 -0.30
CA VAL A 558 14.95 27.93 -1.09
C VAL A 558 13.92 28.59 -0.18
N GLN A 559 13.43 27.89 0.85
CA GLN A 559 12.46 28.47 1.80
C GLN A 559 13.04 29.66 2.59
N HIS A 560 14.31 29.61 2.97
CA HIS A 560 15.01 30.74 3.56
C HIS A 560 15.09 31.92 2.59
N ALA A 561 15.51 31.69 1.35
CA ALA A 561 15.62 32.74 0.34
C ALA A 561 14.29 33.45 0.04
N ILE A 562 13.19 32.69 -0.07
CA ILE A 562 11.84 33.22 -0.27
C ILE A 562 11.40 34.06 0.94
N LYS A 563 11.63 33.54 2.16
CA LYS A 563 11.31 34.24 3.41
C LYS A 563 12.12 35.53 3.62
N ALA A 564 13.35 35.57 3.11
CA ALA A 564 14.24 36.72 3.15
C ALA A 564 14.06 37.68 1.94
N HIS A 565 13.12 37.39 1.04
CA HIS A 565 12.85 38.17 -0.18
C HIS A 565 14.05 38.32 -1.13
N HIS A 566 14.93 37.32 -1.17
CA HIS A 566 15.99 37.23 -2.17
C HIS A 566 15.40 36.84 -3.54
N THR A 567 15.95 37.36 -4.64
CA THR A 567 15.45 37.14 -6.01
C THR A 567 16.28 36.14 -6.81
N SER A 568 17.51 35.85 -6.35
CA SER A 568 18.40 34.87 -6.96
C SER A 568 19.22 34.07 -5.93
N ILE A 569 19.36 32.76 -6.14
CA ILE A 569 20.11 31.85 -5.26
C ILE A 569 21.02 30.92 -6.06
N ALA A 570 22.24 30.69 -5.59
CA ALA A 570 23.20 29.76 -6.20
C ALA A 570 23.51 28.56 -5.31
N PHE A 571 23.52 27.36 -5.90
CA PHE A 571 23.76 26.07 -5.25
C PHE A 571 25.00 25.36 -5.79
N PRO A 572 25.86 24.77 -4.93
CA PRO A 572 26.83 23.76 -5.34
C PRO A 572 26.17 22.41 -5.63
N ALA A 573 26.76 21.59 -6.50
CA ALA A 573 26.40 20.17 -6.62
C ALA A 573 26.93 19.35 -5.43
N ILE A 574 26.10 19.21 -4.38
CA ILE A 574 26.51 18.50 -3.16
C ILE A 574 26.55 16.97 -3.36
N GLY A 575 27.70 16.35 -3.08
CA GLY A 575 27.85 14.89 -3.04
C GLY A 575 28.42 14.22 -4.30
N CYS A 576 28.40 14.89 -5.46
CA CYS A 576 28.94 14.33 -6.72
C CYS A 576 30.47 14.14 -6.71
N GLY A 577 31.20 15.11 -6.15
CA GLY A 577 32.67 15.13 -6.16
C GLY A 577 33.32 14.13 -5.19
N LYS A 578 34.11 14.60 -4.22
CA LYS A 578 34.91 13.73 -3.31
C LYS A 578 34.14 12.64 -2.54
N TYR A 579 32.82 12.77 -2.40
CA TYR A 579 31.98 11.75 -1.76
C TYR A 579 31.52 10.62 -2.71
N ASN A 580 31.72 10.77 -4.02
CA ASN A 580 31.48 9.78 -5.07
C ASN A 580 30.07 9.16 -5.06
N PHE A 581 29.05 9.96 -4.72
CA PHE A 581 27.66 9.55 -4.85
C PHE A 581 27.19 9.65 -6.31
N ASP A 582 26.20 8.83 -6.69
CA ASP A 582 25.68 8.81 -8.06
C ASP A 582 25.15 10.19 -8.49
N LYS A 583 25.90 10.83 -9.40
CA LYS A 583 25.61 12.15 -9.96
C LYS A 583 24.24 12.25 -10.62
N ASN A 584 23.71 11.16 -11.17
CA ASN A 584 22.35 11.14 -11.75
C ASN A 584 21.31 11.33 -10.65
N ILE A 585 21.52 10.69 -9.51
CA ILE A 585 20.59 10.76 -8.38
C ILE A 585 20.72 12.13 -7.70
N VAL A 586 21.93 12.60 -7.42
CA VAL A 586 22.14 13.95 -6.87
C VAL A 586 21.49 15.03 -7.76
N ALA A 587 21.71 14.98 -9.09
CA ALA A 587 21.08 15.89 -10.03
C ALA A 587 19.54 15.79 -10.00
N ASN A 588 18.99 14.58 -9.98
CA ASN A 588 17.54 14.34 -9.90
C ASN A 588 16.94 14.96 -8.64
N GLU A 589 17.47 14.62 -7.47
CA GLU A 589 16.92 15.04 -6.18
C GLU A 589 17.03 16.56 -5.97
N MET A 590 18.15 17.18 -6.39
CA MET A 590 18.35 18.63 -6.24
C MET A 590 17.46 19.43 -7.19
N LEU A 591 17.35 19.03 -8.47
CA LEU A 591 16.54 19.74 -9.46
C LEU A 591 15.03 19.59 -9.21
N ILE A 592 14.56 18.40 -8.83
CA ILE A 592 13.14 18.15 -8.53
C ILE A 592 12.70 18.94 -7.29
N GLU A 593 13.50 18.96 -6.22
CA GLU A 593 13.14 19.73 -5.03
C GLU A 593 13.13 21.24 -5.31
N ALA A 594 14.12 21.75 -6.07
CA ALA A 594 14.14 23.15 -6.49
C ALA A 594 12.88 23.53 -7.28
N GLN A 595 12.48 22.73 -8.27
CA GLN A 595 11.25 22.95 -9.03
C GLN A 595 10.00 22.86 -8.13
N THR A 596 9.96 21.89 -7.21
CA THR A 596 8.85 21.68 -6.27
C THR A 596 8.65 22.92 -5.39
N GLN A 597 9.74 23.51 -4.86
CA GLN A 597 9.64 24.72 -4.05
C GLN A 597 9.16 25.93 -4.87
N LEU A 598 9.67 26.13 -6.08
CA LEU A 598 9.22 27.21 -6.99
C LEU A 598 7.72 27.09 -7.32
N LEU A 599 7.25 25.89 -7.67
CA LEU A 599 5.83 25.60 -7.92
C LEU A 599 4.96 25.87 -6.68
N SER A 600 5.43 25.48 -5.49
CA SER A 600 4.66 25.62 -4.25
C SER A 600 4.52 27.07 -3.77
N ALA A 601 5.50 27.92 -4.07
CA ALA A 601 5.57 29.29 -3.57
C ALA A 601 4.96 30.34 -4.52
N ASN A 602 4.87 30.03 -5.82
CA ASN A 602 4.38 30.96 -6.85
C ASN A 602 5.13 32.32 -6.84
N VAL A 603 6.46 32.27 -6.71
CA VAL A 603 7.35 33.44 -6.68
C VAL A 603 8.40 33.38 -7.80
N LEU A 604 8.85 34.55 -8.25
CA LEU A 604 9.94 34.69 -9.20
C LEU A 604 11.29 34.67 -8.44
N LEU A 605 11.82 33.46 -8.23
CA LEU A 605 13.16 33.22 -7.67
C LEU A 605 14.00 32.48 -8.70
N GLN A 606 15.13 33.06 -9.12
CA GLN A 606 16.08 32.40 -10.01
C GLN A 606 16.98 31.45 -9.22
N ILE A 607 17.08 30.19 -9.64
CA ILE A 607 17.90 29.16 -9.00
C ILE A 607 19.04 28.74 -9.93
N ASN A 608 20.29 28.96 -9.53
CA ASN A 608 21.48 28.66 -10.33
C ASN A 608 22.28 27.51 -9.70
N PHE A 609 22.33 26.35 -10.35
CA PHE A 609 23.25 25.28 -9.96
C PHE A 609 24.64 25.52 -10.58
N VAL A 610 25.66 25.55 -9.74
CA VAL A 610 27.04 25.86 -10.12
C VAL A 610 27.88 24.60 -9.95
N ILE A 611 28.43 24.16 -11.07
CA ILE A 611 29.29 22.99 -11.20
C ILE A 611 30.71 23.49 -11.45
N LEU A 612 31.72 22.87 -10.84
CA LEU A 612 33.10 23.29 -11.06
C LEU A 612 33.51 23.06 -12.52
N PRO A 613 34.37 23.91 -13.14
CA PRO A 613 34.69 23.82 -14.55
C PRO A 613 35.33 22.49 -15.01
N ASP A 614 36.00 21.79 -14.09
CA ASP A 614 36.63 20.49 -14.30
C ASP A 614 35.67 19.29 -14.15
N GLU A 615 34.57 19.43 -13.41
CA GLU A 615 33.51 18.41 -13.22
C GLU A 615 32.56 18.31 -14.44
N ASN A 616 33.15 18.03 -15.61
CA ASN A 616 32.45 17.98 -16.90
C ASN A 616 31.28 16.99 -16.91
N ASP A 617 31.47 15.80 -16.35
CA ASP A 617 30.49 14.73 -16.31
C ASP A 617 29.32 15.02 -15.37
N VAL A 618 29.59 15.69 -14.23
CA VAL A 618 28.54 16.17 -13.32
C VAL A 618 27.71 17.24 -14.01
N PHE A 619 28.35 18.18 -14.71
CA PHE A 619 27.64 19.22 -15.47
C PHE A 619 26.76 18.63 -16.57
N ASP A 620 27.29 17.69 -17.35
CA ASP A 620 26.53 17.07 -18.45
C ASP A 620 25.32 16.29 -17.90
N THR A 621 25.47 15.58 -16.78
CA THR A 621 24.34 14.93 -16.08
C THR A 621 23.30 15.93 -15.59
N PHE A 622 23.71 17.00 -14.89
CA PHE A 622 22.78 18.06 -14.44
C PHE A 622 22.07 18.70 -15.64
N GLN A 623 22.80 19.04 -16.71
CA GLN A 623 22.24 19.72 -17.88
C GLN A 623 21.29 18.82 -18.68
N ALA A 624 21.61 17.53 -18.83
CA ALA A 624 20.69 16.55 -19.41
C ALA A 624 19.40 16.46 -18.60
N LYS A 625 19.49 16.45 -17.26
CA LYS A 625 18.32 16.36 -16.39
C LYS A 625 17.46 17.64 -16.43
N LEU A 626 18.06 18.84 -16.42
CA LEU A 626 17.32 20.10 -16.61
C LEU A 626 16.65 20.17 -17.98
N LYS A 627 17.32 19.73 -19.06
CA LYS A 627 16.70 19.63 -20.40
C LYS A 627 15.49 18.70 -20.40
N SER A 628 15.51 17.59 -19.65
CA SER A 628 14.33 16.70 -19.52
C SER A 628 13.15 17.40 -18.81
N LEU A 629 13.42 18.12 -17.71
CA LEU A 629 12.44 18.92 -16.97
C LEU A 629 11.82 20.02 -17.85
N GLN A 630 12.65 20.77 -18.59
CA GLN A 630 12.21 21.90 -19.44
C GLN A 630 11.42 21.48 -20.68
N LYS A 631 11.69 20.30 -21.25
CA LYS A 631 10.86 19.77 -22.35
C LYS A 631 9.47 19.33 -21.88
N GLY A 632 9.31 19.07 -20.57
CA GLY A 632 8.23 18.23 -20.06
C GLY A 632 8.40 16.78 -20.55
N ASP A 633 9.65 16.38 -20.78
CA ASP A 633 10.10 15.01 -21.03
C ASP A 633 10.49 14.33 -19.71
N THR A 634 10.13 14.91 -18.58
CA THR A 634 9.96 14.15 -17.35
C THR A 634 8.90 13.08 -17.58
N GLU A 635 9.38 11.90 -17.96
CA GLU A 635 9.33 10.79 -17.01
C GLU A 635 9.27 11.37 -15.59
N ILE A 636 8.10 11.32 -14.96
CA ILE A 636 8.04 11.31 -13.50
C ILE A 636 8.53 9.93 -13.07
N LYS A 637 9.84 9.72 -13.28
CA LYS A 637 10.70 9.00 -12.37
C LYS A 637 10.72 9.83 -11.08
N ASP A 638 9.61 9.78 -10.35
CA ASP A 638 9.64 9.90 -8.91
C ASP A 638 10.35 8.62 -8.43
N THR A 639 11.66 8.56 -8.64
CA THR A 639 12.56 7.59 -8.03
C THR A 639 12.71 7.95 -6.55
N GLN A 640 11.59 7.93 -5.84
CA GLN A 640 11.60 7.10 -4.65
C GLN A 640 11.94 5.69 -5.15
N ASN A 641 12.99 5.08 -4.59
CA ASN A 641 13.24 3.66 -4.81
C ASN A 641 12.05 2.89 -4.24
N VAL A 642 11.05 2.67 -5.07
CA VAL A 642 10.03 1.68 -4.82
C VAL A 642 10.72 0.36 -5.03
N TYR A 643 10.90 -0.40 -3.95
CA TYR A 643 11.22 -1.81 -4.07
C TYR A 643 9.99 -2.53 -4.63
N SER A 644 9.75 -2.40 -5.94
CA SER A 644 9.11 -3.48 -6.68
C SER A 644 10.10 -4.64 -6.62
N PHE A 645 9.80 -5.65 -5.79
CA PHE A 645 10.37 -6.96 -6.03
C PHE A 645 9.99 -7.30 -7.48
N THR A 646 10.99 -7.48 -8.34
CA THR A 646 10.71 -7.87 -9.73
C THR A 646 10.70 -9.36 -9.91
N LYS A 647 11.23 -10.07 -8.90
CA LYS A 647 11.23 -11.50 -8.79
C LYS A 647 11.40 -11.89 -7.32
N LEU A 648 10.45 -12.66 -6.80
CA LEU A 648 10.58 -13.34 -5.51
C LEU A 648 10.59 -14.83 -5.82
N THR A 649 11.72 -15.48 -5.53
CA THR A 649 11.89 -16.92 -5.78
C THR A 649 11.80 -17.65 -4.45
N ILE A 650 10.91 -18.65 -4.40
CA ILE A 650 10.86 -19.59 -3.29
C ILE A 650 11.62 -20.86 -3.68
N THR A 651 12.57 -21.25 -2.83
CA THR A 651 13.32 -22.50 -2.92
C THR A 651 12.77 -23.48 -1.87
N ILE A 652 12.35 -24.67 -2.31
CA ILE A 652 11.85 -25.74 -1.43
C ILE A 652 12.85 -26.90 -1.40
N LEU A 653 13.29 -27.25 -0.20
CA LEU A 653 14.24 -28.33 0.11
C LEU A 653 13.53 -29.44 0.89
N SER A 654 13.63 -30.69 0.44
CA SER A 654 13.16 -31.86 1.19
C SER A 654 13.96 -33.11 0.80
N ASN A 655 13.81 -34.21 1.54
CA ASN A 655 14.29 -35.53 1.15
C ASN A 655 13.30 -36.33 0.28
N SER A 656 12.15 -35.73 -0.09
CA SER A 656 11.18 -36.31 -1.00
C SER A 656 10.67 -35.28 -2.02
N ILE A 657 10.73 -35.63 -3.31
CA ILE A 657 10.19 -34.80 -4.41
C ILE A 657 8.67 -34.62 -4.28
N GLU A 658 7.96 -35.66 -3.84
CA GLU A 658 6.51 -35.61 -3.57
C GLU A 658 6.19 -34.52 -2.53
N LYS A 659 6.99 -34.46 -1.45
CA LYS A 659 6.83 -33.45 -0.40
C LYS A 659 7.17 -32.04 -0.87
N GLN A 660 8.13 -31.87 -1.79
CA GLN A 660 8.41 -30.56 -2.39
C GLN A 660 7.21 -30.04 -3.22
N GLU A 661 6.55 -30.90 -4.01
CA GLU A 661 5.35 -30.53 -4.79
C GLU A 661 4.09 -30.34 -3.92
N GLU A 662 3.92 -31.13 -2.84
CA GLU A 662 2.90 -30.86 -1.82
C GLU A 662 3.09 -29.48 -1.19
N CYS A 663 4.31 -29.17 -0.75
CA CYS A 663 4.67 -27.89 -0.13
C CYS A 663 4.44 -26.70 -1.09
N LYS A 664 4.85 -26.83 -2.35
CA LYS A 664 4.58 -25.85 -3.42
C LYS A 664 3.09 -25.63 -3.66
N THR A 665 2.29 -26.70 -3.64
CA THR A 665 0.84 -26.62 -3.78
C THR A 665 0.20 -25.92 -2.59
N ALA A 666 0.63 -26.25 -1.36
CA ALA A 666 0.19 -25.58 -0.13
C ALA A 666 0.54 -24.08 -0.13
N LEU A 667 1.74 -23.71 -0.60
CA LEU A 667 2.15 -22.31 -0.74
C LEU A 667 1.29 -21.54 -1.77
N ASN A 668 1.03 -22.14 -2.94
CA ASN A 668 0.16 -21.51 -3.94
C ASN A 668 -1.27 -21.31 -3.42
N ASN A 669 -1.83 -22.31 -2.72
CA ASN A 669 -3.15 -22.21 -2.11
C ASN A 669 -3.19 -21.13 -1.00
N TYR A 670 -2.14 -21.05 -0.17
CA TYR A 670 -2.03 -20.02 0.86
C TYR A 670 -2.00 -18.61 0.26
N VAL A 671 -1.23 -18.40 -0.82
CA VAL A 671 -1.18 -17.13 -1.57
C VAL A 671 -2.56 -16.79 -2.13
N GLN A 672 -3.22 -17.71 -2.85
CA GLN A 672 -4.55 -17.48 -3.42
C GLN A 672 -5.62 -17.19 -2.37
N GLN A 673 -5.55 -17.82 -1.20
CA GLN A 673 -6.50 -17.60 -0.11
C GLN A 673 -6.25 -16.31 0.68
N SER A 674 -5.01 -15.80 0.72
CA SER A 674 -4.64 -14.67 1.59
C SER A 674 -4.52 -13.34 0.83
N CYS A 675 -4.30 -13.37 -0.48
CA CYS A 675 -4.29 -12.19 -1.34
C CYS A 675 -5.69 -11.82 -1.86
N SER A 676 -5.86 -10.58 -2.29
CA SER A 676 -6.96 -10.16 -3.16
C SER A 676 -6.48 -9.23 -4.25
N VAL A 677 -7.31 -9.13 -5.29
CA VAL A 677 -7.15 -8.21 -6.41
C VAL A 677 -8.46 -7.43 -6.54
N ILE A 678 -8.37 -6.10 -6.61
CA ILE A 678 -9.50 -5.21 -6.84
C ILE A 678 -9.18 -4.34 -8.05
N GLU A 679 -10.13 -4.22 -8.98
CA GLU A 679 -9.99 -3.39 -10.18
C GLU A 679 -11.12 -2.36 -10.23
N HIS A 680 -10.75 -1.09 -10.40
CA HIS A 680 -11.66 0.03 -10.62
C HIS A 680 -11.48 0.54 -12.06
N CYS A 681 -12.57 0.50 -12.83
CA CYS A 681 -12.64 1.02 -14.19
C CYS A 681 -13.61 2.22 -14.22
N ASN A 682 -13.12 3.44 -13.96
CA ASN A 682 -13.91 4.66 -14.03
C ASN A 682 -13.11 5.84 -14.59
N GLU A 683 -13.13 5.96 -15.92
CA GLU A 683 -12.52 7.03 -16.71
C GLU A 683 -12.89 8.43 -16.22
N SER A 684 -14.15 8.66 -15.85
CA SER A 684 -14.66 9.98 -15.45
C SER A 684 -14.18 10.44 -14.07
N ALA A 685 -13.82 9.50 -13.19
CA ALA A 685 -13.44 9.77 -11.82
C ALA A 685 -11.92 9.95 -11.69
N LEU A 686 -11.14 9.00 -12.21
CA LEU A 686 -9.68 9.00 -12.11
C LEU A 686 -9.04 10.16 -12.89
N LYS A 687 -9.63 10.60 -14.01
CA LYS A 687 -9.18 11.79 -14.75
C LYS A 687 -9.27 13.12 -13.97
N LYS A 688 -10.01 13.16 -12.85
CA LYS A 688 -10.11 14.34 -11.98
C LYS A 688 -9.02 14.40 -10.90
N TRP A 689 -8.24 13.33 -10.74
CA TRP A 689 -7.21 13.27 -9.70
C TRP A 689 -5.99 14.12 -10.09
N THR A 690 -5.58 14.99 -9.19
CA THR A 690 -4.35 15.78 -9.32
C THR A 690 -3.11 14.91 -9.07
N GLN A 691 -1.97 15.26 -9.69
CA GLN A 691 -0.71 14.52 -9.52
C GLN A 691 -0.29 14.35 -8.04
N PRO A 692 -0.42 15.36 -7.15
CA PRO A 692 -0.13 15.17 -5.72
C PRO A 692 -1.03 14.14 -5.04
N ALA A 693 -2.30 14.02 -5.45
CA ALA A 693 -3.23 13.02 -4.92
C ALA A 693 -2.84 11.60 -5.37
N ILE A 694 -2.45 11.44 -6.63
CA ILE A 694 -1.92 10.18 -7.17
C ILE A 694 -0.65 9.77 -6.40
N ASN A 695 0.30 10.68 -6.19
CA ASN A 695 1.54 10.39 -5.46
C ASN A 695 1.26 10.07 -3.97
N ALA A 696 0.27 10.73 -3.34
CA ALA A 696 -0.14 10.44 -1.98
C ALA A 696 -0.78 9.04 -1.85
N PHE A 697 -1.67 8.67 -2.79
CA PHE A 697 -2.31 7.36 -2.83
C PHE A 697 -1.31 6.23 -3.13
N TYR A 698 -0.37 6.48 -4.05
CA TYR A 698 0.74 5.57 -4.32
C TYR A 698 1.58 5.31 -3.07
N LYS A 699 1.94 6.37 -2.33
CA LYS A 699 2.66 6.27 -1.06
C LYS A 699 1.86 5.52 0.01
N TYR A 700 0.54 5.71 0.06
CA TYR A 700 -0.35 4.99 0.97
C TYR A 700 -0.33 3.48 0.71
N CYS A 701 -0.42 3.08 -0.57
CA CYS A 701 -0.34 1.68 -1.00
C CYS A 701 1.04 1.08 -0.70
N SER A 702 2.12 1.78 -1.07
CA SER A 702 3.50 1.36 -0.84
C SER A 702 3.82 1.13 0.64
N HIS A 703 3.35 2.00 1.54
CA HIS A 703 3.51 1.81 3.00
C HIS A 703 2.82 0.55 3.55
N ARG A 704 1.85 -0.01 2.83
CA ARG A 704 1.08 -1.21 3.20
C ARG A 704 1.45 -2.44 2.36
N LEU A 705 2.52 -2.35 1.57
CA LEU A 705 2.91 -3.36 0.58
C LEU A 705 1.77 -3.77 -0.36
N VAL A 706 0.82 -2.86 -0.61
CA VAL A 706 -0.16 -2.98 -1.69
C VAL A 706 0.51 -2.49 -2.95
N VAL A 707 0.51 -3.31 -3.98
CA VAL A 707 1.00 -2.94 -5.30
C VAL A 707 -0.17 -2.33 -6.10
N LEU A 708 0.17 -1.32 -6.89
CA LEU A 708 -0.77 -0.44 -7.57
C LEU A 708 -0.39 -0.33 -9.05
N ASP A 709 -1.26 -0.79 -9.94
CA ASP A 709 -1.21 -0.47 -11.38
C ASP A 709 -2.32 0.56 -11.68
N ILE A 710 -1.92 1.78 -12.08
CA ILE A 710 -2.83 2.90 -12.30
C ILE A 710 -2.59 3.56 -13.66
N LYS A 711 -3.62 3.58 -14.50
CA LYS A 711 -3.58 4.10 -15.88
C LYS A 711 -4.66 5.17 -16.04
N ILE A 712 -4.32 6.39 -15.64
CA ILE A 712 -5.23 7.54 -15.49
C ILE A 712 -5.99 7.87 -16.79
N LEU A 713 -5.32 7.79 -17.95
CA LEU A 713 -5.93 8.13 -19.25
C LEU A 713 -7.16 7.28 -19.61
N ILE A 714 -7.21 6.04 -19.11
CA ILE A 714 -8.31 5.09 -19.31
C ILE A 714 -9.12 4.86 -18.02
N GLY A 715 -8.81 5.61 -16.95
CA GLY A 715 -9.41 5.46 -15.62
C GLY A 715 -9.36 4.07 -15.04
N TYR A 716 -8.22 3.39 -15.22
CA TYR A 716 -7.97 2.07 -14.66
C TYR A 716 -7.13 2.18 -13.39
N CYS A 717 -7.51 1.48 -12.33
CA CYS A 717 -6.74 1.33 -11.10
C CYS A 717 -6.90 -0.11 -10.60
N LYS A 718 -5.80 -0.82 -10.43
CA LYS A 718 -5.74 -2.20 -9.91
C LYS A 718 -4.89 -2.23 -8.64
N LEU A 719 -5.47 -2.79 -7.59
CA LEU A 719 -4.85 -2.96 -6.27
C LEU A 719 -4.63 -4.45 -6.02
N PHE A 720 -3.43 -4.84 -5.59
CA PHE A 720 -3.14 -6.23 -5.22
C PHE A 720 -2.18 -6.35 -4.03
N GLY A 721 -2.34 -7.43 -3.26
CA GLY A 721 -1.63 -7.67 -2.01
C GLY A 721 -2.50 -8.48 -1.02
N SER A 722 -2.19 -8.42 0.27
CA SER A 722 -2.98 -9.10 1.30
C SER A 722 -4.42 -8.54 1.39
N LYS A 723 -5.40 -9.41 1.65
CA LYS A 723 -6.85 -9.07 1.68
C LYS A 723 -7.17 -7.84 2.53
N GLU A 724 -6.53 -7.73 3.69
CA GLU A 724 -6.69 -6.61 4.62
C GLU A 724 -6.09 -5.32 4.04
N SER A 725 -4.84 -5.36 3.57
CA SER A 725 -4.15 -4.17 3.05
C SER A 725 -4.82 -3.63 1.77
N VAL A 726 -5.29 -4.51 0.88
CA VAL A 726 -6.02 -4.14 -0.35
C VAL A 726 -7.37 -3.50 -0.01
N ARG A 727 -8.08 -4.00 1.00
CA ARG A 727 -9.33 -3.39 1.49
C ARG A 727 -9.09 -1.99 2.08
N GLU A 728 -8.01 -1.77 2.82
CA GLU A 728 -7.66 -0.43 3.30
C GLU A 728 -7.34 0.52 2.12
N ALA A 729 -6.60 0.04 1.13
CA ALA A 729 -6.29 0.83 -0.08
C ALA A 729 -7.54 1.16 -0.91
N GLU A 730 -8.51 0.26 -1.03
CA GLU A 730 -9.80 0.54 -1.68
C GLU A 730 -10.60 1.62 -0.93
N ILE A 731 -10.64 1.57 0.41
CA ILE A 731 -11.30 2.61 1.22
C ILE A 731 -10.64 3.98 0.99
N GLU A 732 -9.31 4.03 0.95
CA GLU A 732 -8.58 5.28 0.69
C GLU A 732 -8.77 5.77 -0.76
N TYR A 733 -8.86 4.86 -1.74
CA TYR A 733 -9.19 5.20 -3.12
C TYR A 733 -10.52 5.96 -3.22
N TYR A 734 -11.59 5.46 -2.59
CA TYR A 734 -12.89 6.14 -2.61
C TYR A 734 -12.89 7.47 -1.82
N ARG A 735 -12.12 7.58 -0.73
CA ARG A 735 -11.94 8.84 0.00
C ARG A 735 -11.29 9.90 -0.86
N GLU A 736 -10.16 9.57 -1.49
CA GLU A 736 -9.43 10.53 -2.34
C GLU A 736 -10.25 10.86 -3.60
N GLN A 737 -10.94 9.89 -4.21
CA GLN A 737 -11.88 10.15 -5.31
C GLN A 737 -12.97 11.17 -4.94
N THR A 738 -13.54 11.06 -3.73
CA THR A 738 -14.56 11.99 -3.22
C THR A 738 -13.97 13.40 -3.05
N LYS A 739 -12.79 13.49 -2.43
CA LYS A 739 -12.05 14.74 -2.21
C LYS A 739 -11.65 15.44 -3.51
N GLN A 740 -11.12 14.71 -4.50
CA GLN A 740 -10.77 15.24 -5.82
C GLN A 740 -12.03 15.69 -6.59
N SER A 741 -13.14 14.96 -6.47
CA SER A 741 -14.41 15.33 -7.12
C SER A 741 -15.00 16.63 -6.57
N GLU A 742 -14.97 16.83 -5.26
CA GLU A 742 -15.43 18.09 -4.64
C GLU A 742 -14.48 19.24 -4.96
N GLN A 743 -13.15 19.02 -4.93
CA GLN A 743 -12.18 20.05 -5.32
C GLN A 743 -12.40 20.51 -6.77
N ALA A 744 -12.67 19.58 -7.69
CA ALA A 744 -13.00 19.90 -9.08
C ALA A 744 -14.33 20.68 -9.20
N ARG A 745 -15.36 20.35 -8.40
CA ARG A 745 -16.64 21.09 -8.34
C ARG A 745 -16.41 22.54 -7.90
N LEU A 746 -15.71 22.73 -6.78
CA LEU A 746 -15.42 24.04 -6.21
C LEU A 746 -14.59 24.91 -7.18
N MET A 747 -13.60 24.32 -7.85
CA MET A 747 -12.80 25.02 -8.87
C MET A 747 -13.62 25.41 -10.11
N ALA A 748 -14.55 24.57 -10.56
CA ALA A 748 -15.44 24.91 -11.68
C ALA A 748 -16.35 26.11 -11.33
N ILE A 749 -16.96 26.10 -10.15
CA ILE A 749 -17.80 27.22 -9.68
C ILE A 749 -16.96 28.51 -9.56
N ALA A 750 -15.79 28.44 -8.92
CA ALA A 750 -14.92 29.60 -8.72
C ALA A 750 -14.25 30.14 -9.99
N ARG A 751 -14.25 29.37 -11.09
CA ARG A 751 -13.80 29.83 -12.41
C ARG A 751 -14.87 30.70 -13.09
N ASP A 752 -16.13 30.28 -13.00
CA ASP A 752 -17.23 30.86 -13.76
C ASP A 752 -18.00 31.94 -12.98
N ILE A 753 -17.87 31.94 -11.63
CA ILE A 753 -18.54 32.87 -10.73
C ILE A 753 -17.55 33.36 -9.67
N ILE A 754 -17.39 34.68 -9.57
CA ILE A 754 -16.45 35.35 -8.66
C ILE A 754 -17.23 36.20 -7.66
N TRP A 755 -17.14 35.86 -6.38
CA TRP A 755 -17.51 36.72 -5.28
C TRP A 755 -16.29 37.54 -4.84
N ALA A 756 -16.52 38.81 -4.49
CA ALA A 756 -15.48 39.70 -3.98
C ALA A 756 -16.03 40.67 -2.94
N PHE A 757 -15.17 41.12 -2.01
CA PHE A 757 -15.46 42.18 -1.06
C PHE A 757 -14.65 43.44 -1.38
N LYS A 758 -15.18 44.61 -1.01
CA LYS A 758 -14.50 45.88 -1.20
C LYS A 758 -13.45 46.06 -0.11
N LYS A 759 -12.18 46.16 -0.51
CA LYS A 759 -11.05 46.35 0.42
C LYS A 759 -10.90 47.84 0.76
N ASP A 760 -10.74 48.66 -0.28
CA ASP A 760 -10.59 50.10 -0.19
C ASP A 760 -11.55 50.81 -1.15
N ASN A 761 -11.60 52.15 -1.14
CA ASN A 761 -12.49 52.91 -2.02
C ASN A 761 -12.33 52.62 -3.53
N LYS A 762 -11.19 52.08 -3.97
CA LYS A 762 -10.85 51.80 -5.38
C LYS A 762 -10.70 50.30 -5.73
N SER A 763 -10.73 49.39 -4.76
CA SER A 763 -10.22 48.01 -4.92
C SER A 763 -11.20 46.94 -4.43
N TRP A 764 -11.29 45.84 -5.19
CA TRP A 764 -12.06 44.64 -4.85
C TRP A 764 -11.13 43.44 -4.66
N GLU A 765 -11.35 42.67 -3.61
CA GLU A 765 -10.56 41.49 -3.26
C GLU A 765 -11.44 40.22 -3.37
N LYS A 766 -10.96 39.22 -4.11
CA LYS A 766 -11.70 37.98 -4.40
C LYS A 766 -11.67 37.05 -3.18
N TYR A 767 -12.77 36.38 -2.87
CA TYR A 767 -12.73 35.30 -1.88
C TYR A 767 -11.92 34.10 -2.40
N ALA A 768 -11.34 33.33 -1.48
CA ALA A 768 -10.64 32.10 -1.83
C ALA A 768 -11.59 31.08 -2.52
N PRO A 769 -11.15 30.28 -3.51
CA PRO A 769 -12.03 29.50 -4.38
C PRO A 769 -13.06 28.60 -3.65
N LYS A 770 -12.67 27.98 -2.54
CA LYS A 770 -13.58 27.17 -1.71
C LYS A 770 -14.69 28.02 -1.09
N LEU A 771 -14.31 29.13 -0.44
CA LEU A 771 -15.26 30.04 0.20
C LEU A 771 -16.17 30.70 -0.83
N ASN A 772 -15.61 31.13 -1.97
CA ASN A 772 -16.35 31.65 -3.12
C ASN A 772 -17.48 30.71 -3.57
N ALA A 773 -17.18 29.42 -3.74
CA ALA A 773 -18.17 28.43 -4.13
C ALA A 773 -19.21 28.15 -3.02
N GLN A 774 -18.83 28.22 -1.74
CA GLN A 774 -19.77 28.10 -0.62
C GLN A 774 -20.74 29.29 -0.52
N ILE A 775 -20.24 30.52 -0.76
CA ILE A 775 -21.07 31.73 -0.84
C ILE A 775 -22.06 31.60 -2.02
N GLU A 776 -21.61 31.06 -3.16
CA GLU A 776 -22.47 30.81 -4.32
C GLU A 776 -23.52 29.72 -4.08
N ASP A 777 -23.15 28.58 -3.47
CA ASP A 777 -24.07 27.51 -3.08
C ASP A 777 -25.16 28.06 -2.13
N ALA A 778 -24.79 28.95 -1.18
CA ALA A 778 -25.72 29.62 -0.27
C ALA A 778 -26.67 30.60 -0.97
N PHE A 779 -26.13 31.45 -1.86
CA PHE A 779 -26.89 32.43 -2.63
C PHE A 779 -27.87 31.76 -3.60
N THR A 780 -27.44 30.74 -4.34
CA THR A 780 -28.29 29.97 -5.27
C THR A 780 -29.37 29.16 -4.54
N SER A 781 -29.08 28.70 -3.33
CA SER A 781 -30.07 28.12 -2.40
C SER A 781 -31.07 29.14 -1.83
N LYS A 782 -30.98 30.42 -2.22
CA LYS A 782 -31.84 31.53 -1.79
C LYS A 782 -31.78 31.81 -0.28
N LEU A 783 -30.65 31.52 0.36
CA LEU A 783 -30.41 31.98 1.73
C LEU A 783 -30.32 33.52 1.73
N GLN A 784 -30.80 34.15 2.80
CA GLN A 784 -30.70 35.61 2.96
C GLN A 784 -29.32 36.03 3.47
N THR A 785 -28.70 35.18 4.30
CA THR A 785 -27.39 35.42 4.88
C THR A 785 -26.49 34.18 4.78
N PHE A 786 -25.18 34.40 4.87
CA PHE A 786 -24.17 33.33 4.91
C PHE A 786 -23.07 33.69 5.92
N ASN A 787 -22.79 32.77 6.85
CA ASN A 787 -21.78 32.95 7.89
C ASN A 787 -20.51 32.18 7.55
N TYR A 788 -19.34 32.78 7.73
CA TYR A 788 -18.06 32.07 7.61
C TYR A 788 -17.02 32.58 8.62
N THR A 789 -15.93 31.84 8.75
CA THR A 789 -14.75 32.21 9.55
C THR A 789 -13.54 32.27 8.63
N ASP A 790 -12.73 33.33 8.73
CA ASP A 790 -11.53 33.48 7.92
C ASP A 790 -10.33 32.69 8.48
N ASN A 791 -9.19 32.74 7.77
CA ASN A 791 -7.96 32.05 8.17
C ASN A 791 -7.32 32.60 9.47
N LYS A 792 -7.83 33.71 10.02
CA LYS A 792 -7.40 34.34 11.27
C LYS A 792 -8.40 34.09 12.41
N SER A 793 -9.35 33.18 12.22
CA SER A 793 -10.44 32.87 13.15
C SER A 793 -11.42 34.02 13.41
N VAL A 794 -11.50 35.00 12.50
CA VAL A 794 -12.46 36.12 12.57
C VAL A 794 -13.76 35.70 11.89
N GLN A 795 -14.89 35.96 12.55
CA GLN A 795 -16.22 35.62 12.04
C GLN A 795 -16.83 36.76 11.23
N TYR A 796 -17.45 36.41 10.11
CA TYR A 796 -18.13 37.32 9.20
C TYR A 796 -19.51 36.76 8.85
N PHE A 797 -20.48 37.65 8.63
CA PHE A 797 -21.70 37.29 7.93
C PHE A 797 -21.90 38.18 6.70
N ILE A 798 -22.34 37.58 5.61
CA ILE A 798 -22.75 38.23 4.38
C ILE A 798 -24.27 38.33 4.39
N ASP A 799 -24.82 39.51 4.17
CA ASP A 799 -26.23 39.75 3.85
C ASP A 799 -26.35 39.93 2.33
N PHE A 800 -27.01 38.97 1.67
CA PHE A 800 -27.20 38.96 0.22
C PHE A 800 -28.27 39.96 -0.26
N THR A 801 -29.15 40.42 0.63
CA THR A 801 -30.17 41.43 0.31
C THR A 801 -29.56 42.82 0.26
N GLN A 802 -28.63 43.11 1.17
CA GLN A 802 -27.90 44.38 1.23
C GLN A 802 -26.61 44.38 0.41
N ASN A 803 -26.09 43.21 0.04
CA ASN A 803 -24.75 43.01 -0.55
C ASN A 803 -23.63 43.60 0.35
N ILE A 804 -23.71 43.28 1.64
CA ILE A 804 -22.77 43.75 2.67
C ILE A 804 -22.27 42.54 3.46
N GLU A 805 -20.97 42.52 3.73
CA GLU A 805 -20.36 41.67 4.74
C GLU A 805 -20.10 42.49 6.00
N THR A 806 -20.45 41.93 7.15
CA THR A 806 -20.18 42.54 8.47
C THR A 806 -19.26 41.61 9.27
N CYS A 807 -18.18 42.19 9.81
CA CYS A 807 -17.35 41.52 10.82
C CYS A 807 -18.13 41.41 12.13
N VAL A 808 -18.32 40.18 12.65
CA VAL A 808 -19.10 39.95 13.87
C VAL A 808 -18.47 40.65 15.08
N ASN A 809 -17.13 40.62 15.16
CA ASN A 809 -16.38 41.15 16.30
C ASN A 809 -16.24 42.69 16.29
N SER A 810 -15.97 43.31 15.14
CA SER A 810 -15.75 44.77 15.03
C SER A 810 -16.97 45.56 14.56
N GLN A 811 -18.02 44.89 14.08
CA GLN A 811 -19.18 45.49 13.38
C GLN A 811 -18.79 46.32 12.13
N GLU A 812 -17.56 46.17 11.65
CA GLU A 812 -17.08 46.79 10.42
C GLU A 812 -17.80 46.19 9.20
N GLN A 813 -18.31 47.06 8.34
CA GLN A 813 -19.07 46.68 7.15
C GLN A 813 -18.32 46.99 5.86
N ARG A 814 -18.33 46.04 4.93
CA ARG A 814 -17.76 46.19 3.59
C ARG A 814 -18.69 45.65 2.52
N LYS A 815 -18.73 46.31 1.36
CA LYS A 815 -19.61 45.89 0.25
C LYS A 815 -19.11 44.57 -0.32
N VAL A 816 -20.04 43.73 -0.75
CA VAL A 816 -19.81 42.45 -1.43
C VAL A 816 -20.41 42.55 -2.84
N ILE A 817 -19.82 41.85 -3.81
CA ILE A 817 -20.36 41.70 -5.15
C ILE A 817 -20.25 40.27 -5.66
N ARG A 818 -21.23 39.89 -6.48
CA ARG A 818 -21.27 38.65 -7.25
C ARG A 818 -21.06 38.96 -8.73
N HIS A 819 -19.93 38.53 -9.28
CA HIS A 819 -19.64 38.55 -10.71
C HIS A 819 -19.88 37.17 -11.33
N ALA A 820 -20.99 37.00 -12.03
CA ALA A 820 -21.24 35.83 -12.89
C ALA A 820 -20.92 36.18 -14.35
N ASP A 821 -19.71 36.68 -14.58
CA ASP A 821 -19.24 37.22 -15.86
C ASP A 821 -18.69 36.10 -16.78
N VAL A 822 -19.53 35.10 -17.05
CA VAL A 822 -19.17 33.91 -17.84
C VAL A 822 -18.70 34.34 -19.24
N GLY A 823 -17.42 34.09 -19.54
CA GLY A 823 -16.82 34.37 -20.85
C GLY A 823 -16.24 35.78 -21.04
N LEU A 824 -16.18 36.64 -20.02
CA LEU A 824 -15.41 37.89 -20.08
C LEU A 824 -13.89 37.64 -19.95
N PRO A 825 -13.01 38.58 -20.37
CA PRO A 825 -11.56 38.39 -20.31
C PRO A 825 -11.03 38.31 -18.86
N PRO A 826 -10.11 37.37 -18.55
CA PRO A 826 -9.64 37.16 -17.18
C PRO A 826 -8.74 38.28 -16.63
N HIS A 827 -8.22 39.15 -17.50
CA HIS A 827 -7.41 40.32 -17.13
C HIS A 827 -8.26 41.55 -16.76
N TRP A 828 -9.59 41.49 -16.92
CA TRP A 828 -10.46 42.61 -16.56
C TRP A 828 -10.47 42.84 -15.04
N GLN A 829 -10.41 44.12 -14.65
CA GLN A 829 -10.61 44.55 -13.27
C GLN A 829 -12.09 44.44 -12.90
N LEU A 830 -12.38 44.14 -11.63
CA LEU A 830 -13.74 43.98 -11.13
C LEU A 830 -14.47 45.33 -11.16
N GLN A 831 -15.66 45.35 -11.77
CA GLN A 831 -16.47 46.55 -11.98
C GLN A 831 -17.96 46.31 -11.67
N THR A 832 -18.61 47.28 -11.04
CA THR A 832 -20.06 47.26 -10.80
C THR A 832 -20.87 47.77 -12.00
N GLU A 833 -20.26 48.57 -12.87
CA GLU A 833 -20.91 49.24 -14.00
C GLU A 833 -20.91 48.36 -15.26
N THR A 834 -21.86 48.59 -16.18
CA THR A 834 -21.88 47.91 -17.50
C THR A 834 -20.67 48.29 -18.36
N VAL A 835 -20.20 49.52 -18.19
CA VAL A 835 -19.08 50.12 -18.92
C VAL A 835 -18.17 50.81 -17.90
N ALA A 836 -16.88 50.48 -17.91
CA ALA A 836 -15.87 51.17 -17.12
C ALA A 836 -14.59 51.39 -17.93
N ARG A 837 -13.78 52.37 -17.51
CA ARG A 837 -12.46 52.67 -18.07
C ARG A 837 -11.41 52.62 -16.95
N PHE A 838 -10.28 51.99 -17.24
CA PHE A 838 -9.19 51.82 -16.28
C PHE A 838 -7.86 52.25 -16.90
N SER A 839 -7.26 53.31 -16.38
CA SER A 839 -5.89 53.70 -16.75
C SER A 839 -4.92 52.57 -16.38
N LEU A 840 -4.12 52.14 -17.35
CA LEU A 840 -3.09 51.12 -17.13
C LEU A 840 -1.88 51.73 -16.41
N ASP A 841 -1.21 50.93 -15.57
CA ASP A 841 0.07 51.27 -14.96
C ASP A 841 1.17 51.24 -16.03
N GLU A 842 1.94 52.31 -16.17
CA GLU A 842 3.03 52.43 -17.15
C GLU A 842 4.11 51.33 -17.01
N ASN A 843 4.24 50.75 -15.81
CA ASN A 843 5.17 49.66 -15.53
C ASN A 843 4.60 48.28 -15.85
N SER A 844 3.30 48.16 -16.13
CA SER A 844 2.65 46.89 -16.48
C SER A 844 3.04 46.43 -17.88
N ASP A 845 3.10 45.12 -18.08
CA ASP A 845 3.43 44.55 -19.39
C ASP A 845 2.32 44.82 -20.41
N GLU A 846 1.06 44.87 -19.97
CA GLU A 846 -0.10 45.26 -20.78
C GLU A 846 0.06 46.69 -21.35
N TYR A 847 0.50 47.66 -20.54
CA TYR A 847 0.78 49.02 -21.04
C TYR A 847 1.92 49.00 -22.07
N LYS A 848 3.02 48.28 -21.77
CA LYS A 848 4.20 48.20 -22.66
C LYS A 848 3.87 47.55 -24.00
N ASP A 849 3.04 46.51 -24.00
CA ASP A 849 2.61 45.80 -25.21
C ASP A 849 1.75 46.69 -26.11
N ILE A 850 0.75 47.39 -25.54
CA ILE A 850 -0.14 48.28 -26.31
C ILE A 850 0.62 49.52 -26.79
N ARG A 851 1.50 50.09 -25.97
CA ARG A 851 2.41 51.17 -26.40
C ARG A 851 3.35 50.70 -27.51
N GLY A 852 3.97 49.52 -27.35
CA GLY A 852 4.85 48.93 -28.36
C GLY A 852 4.13 48.66 -29.68
N LEU A 853 2.85 48.28 -29.65
CA LEU A 853 2.02 48.11 -30.85
C LEU A 853 1.79 49.45 -31.58
N PHE A 854 1.52 50.53 -30.86
CA PHE A 854 1.35 51.89 -31.40
C PHE A 854 2.68 52.44 -31.97
N ASP A 855 3.76 52.34 -31.18
CA ASP A 855 5.09 52.88 -31.50
C ASP A 855 5.70 52.25 -32.77
N LYS A 856 5.29 51.03 -33.17
CA LYS A 856 5.68 50.41 -34.47
C LYS A 856 5.54 51.33 -35.69
N THR A 857 4.56 52.24 -35.67
CA THR A 857 4.33 53.19 -36.79
C THR A 857 4.26 54.64 -36.35
N MET A 858 4.13 54.91 -35.04
CA MET A 858 4.04 56.24 -34.44
C MET A 858 5.32 56.70 -33.74
N ALA A 859 6.37 55.87 -33.60
CA ALA A 859 7.64 56.31 -33.03
C ALA A 859 8.15 57.61 -33.68
N ASN A 860 8.37 58.63 -32.85
CA ASN A 860 8.78 59.99 -33.23
C ASN A 860 7.76 60.80 -34.05
N LYS A 861 6.47 60.40 -34.09
CA LYS A 861 5.37 61.17 -34.72
C LYS A 861 4.45 61.87 -33.73
N TYR A 862 4.63 61.63 -32.44
CA TYR A 862 3.89 62.26 -31.35
C TYR A 862 4.88 62.82 -30.31
N ASN A 863 4.45 63.81 -29.55
CA ASN A 863 5.25 64.51 -28.53
C ASN A 863 5.23 63.78 -27.17
N ALA A 864 4.07 63.30 -26.73
CA ALA A 864 3.87 62.70 -25.42
C ALA A 864 2.74 61.66 -25.42
N MET A 865 3.02 60.49 -24.83
CA MET A 865 2.00 59.51 -24.45
C MET A 865 1.43 59.96 -23.11
N LEU A 866 0.12 60.18 -23.01
CA LEU A 866 -0.50 60.73 -21.80
C LEU A 866 -1.13 59.65 -20.93
N ARG A 867 -1.82 58.69 -21.55
CA ARG A 867 -2.40 57.51 -20.86
C ARG A 867 -2.88 56.47 -21.87
N ILE A 868 -2.92 55.22 -21.41
CA ILE A 868 -3.63 54.13 -22.08
C ILE A 868 -4.72 53.66 -21.12
N GLU A 869 -5.98 53.70 -21.55
CA GLU A 869 -7.14 53.29 -20.76
C GLU A 869 -7.70 51.99 -21.33
N ARG A 870 -7.74 50.90 -20.56
CA ARG A 870 -8.50 49.70 -20.94
C ARG A 870 -9.99 49.98 -20.80
N ILE A 871 -10.74 49.64 -21.84
CA ILE A 871 -12.19 49.77 -21.91
C ILE A 871 -12.79 48.41 -21.55
N GLN A 872 -13.74 48.41 -20.62
CA GLN A 872 -14.43 47.21 -20.17
C GLN A 872 -15.94 47.40 -20.30
N ASN A 873 -16.46 47.21 -21.52
CA ASN A 873 -17.90 47.26 -21.81
C ASN A 873 -18.45 45.82 -21.88
N LYS A 874 -19.16 45.38 -20.82
CA LYS A 874 -19.68 44.01 -20.71
C LYS A 874 -20.62 43.65 -21.85
N GLN A 875 -21.53 44.57 -22.22
CA GLN A 875 -22.52 44.35 -23.27
C GLN A 875 -21.84 44.22 -24.64
N TRP A 876 -20.91 45.13 -24.93
CA TRP A 876 -20.18 45.13 -26.20
C TRP A 876 -19.33 43.87 -26.35
N TYR A 877 -18.56 43.51 -25.33
CA TYR A 877 -17.73 42.31 -25.36
C TYR A 877 -18.57 41.03 -25.49
N THR A 878 -19.74 40.96 -24.85
CA THR A 878 -20.66 39.82 -24.98
C THR A 878 -21.18 39.68 -26.42
N GLN A 879 -21.56 40.78 -27.08
CA GLN A 879 -22.00 40.75 -28.48
C GLN A 879 -20.84 40.36 -29.42
N TYR A 880 -19.67 40.97 -29.24
CA TYR A 880 -18.45 40.65 -29.98
C TYR A 880 -18.06 39.18 -29.86
N ASN A 881 -18.01 38.66 -28.63
CA ASN A 881 -17.61 37.27 -28.38
C ASN A 881 -18.68 36.27 -28.86
N SER A 882 -19.96 36.66 -28.86
CA SER A 882 -21.03 35.88 -29.50
C SER A 882 -20.80 35.76 -31.01
N TYR A 883 -20.58 36.87 -31.72
CA TYR A 883 -20.25 36.84 -33.15
C TYR A 883 -18.95 36.06 -33.43
N LYS A 884 -17.92 36.22 -32.58
CA LYS A 884 -16.67 35.44 -32.62
C LYS A 884 -16.90 33.93 -32.55
N SER A 885 -17.85 33.47 -31.73
CA SER A 885 -18.16 32.05 -31.57
C SER A 885 -18.85 31.42 -32.78
N PHE A 886 -19.58 32.22 -33.58
CA PHE A 886 -20.15 31.77 -34.86
C PHE A 886 -19.13 31.81 -36.01
N SER A 887 -18.08 32.63 -35.90
CA SER A 887 -16.96 32.62 -36.86
C SER A 887 -16.09 31.38 -36.65
N SER A 888 -16.16 30.44 -37.60
CA SER A 888 -15.57 29.10 -37.49
C SER A 888 -14.03 29.03 -37.61
N LYS A 889 -13.33 30.17 -37.54
CA LYS A 889 -11.86 30.27 -37.72
C LYS A 889 -11.20 31.21 -36.71
N LYS A 890 -10.38 30.65 -35.81
CA LYS A 890 -9.63 31.41 -34.77
C LYS A 890 -8.61 32.42 -35.31
N GLU A 891 -8.10 32.22 -36.52
CA GLU A 891 -7.03 33.05 -37.12
C GLU A 891 -7.54 34.35 -37.76
N THR A 892 -8.81 34.69 -37.58
CA THR A 892 -9.48 35.81 -38.28
C THR A 892 -9.74 37.06 -37.40
N GLU A 893 -9.15 37.11 -36.20
CA GLU A 893 -9.15 38.28 -35.32
C GLU A 893 -7.84 39.07 -35.50
N LYS A 894 -7.93 40.38 -35.75
CA LYS A 894 -6.78 41.30 -35.79
C LYS A 894 -6.94 42.39 -34.72
N GLN A 895 -5.83 42.80 -34.10
CA GLN A 895 -5.77 44.08 -33.36
C GLN A 895 -5.43 45.19 -34.37
N LEU A 896 -6.31 46.19 -34.46
CA LEU A 896 -6.25 47.29 -35.43
C LEU A 896 -6.51 48.63 -34.70
N PHE A 897 -6.25 49.74 -35.39
CA PHE A 897 -6.36 51.10 -34.86
C PHE A 897 -7.54 51.87 -35.46
N HIS A 898 -8.20 52.70 -34.66
CA HIS A 898 -9.23 53.65 -35.10
C HIS A 898 -9.02 55.01 -34.42
N GLY A 899 -8.63 56.03 -35.19
CA GLY A 899 -8.49 57.41 -34.69
C GLY A 899 -9.81 58.17 -34.77
N CYS A 900 -10.13 58.94 -33.74
CA CYS A 900 -11.36 59.74 -33.70
C CYS A 900 -11.17 61.08 -32.99
N ARG A 901 -12.15 61.96 -33.12
CA ARG A 901 -12.21 63.22 -32.38
C ARG A 901 -12.67 63.00 -30.94
N GLN A 902 -12.35 63.95 -30.05
CA GLN A 902 -12.69 63.89 -28.62
C GLN A 902 -14.19 63.66 -28.38
N GLU A 903 -15.05 64.30 -29.17
CA GLU A 903 -16.53 64.23 -29.04
C GLU A 903 -17.09 62.85 -29.43
N SER A 904 -16.31 62.04 -30.16
CA SER A 904 -16.70 60.70 -30.59
C SER A 904 -16.35 59.61 -29.58
N VAL A 905 -15.46 59.88 -28.61
CA VAL A 905 -14.90 58.87 -27.70
C VAL A 905 -15.99 58.18 -26.86
N ASP A 906 -16.75 58.96 -26.08
CA ASP A 906 -17.81 58.39 -25.24
C ASP A 906 -19.00 57.87 -26.06
N LEU A 907 -19.23 58.38 -27.29
CA LEU A 907 -20.22 57.83 -28.20
C LEU A 907 -19.82 56.42 -28.67
N ILE A 908 -18.58 56.21 -29.11
CA ILE A 908 -18.08 54.90 -29.54
C ILE A 908 -18.07 53.90 -28.37
N ILE A 909 -17.62 54.34 -27.18
CA ILE A 909 -17.55 53.48 -25.99
C ILE A 909 -18.94 52.99 -25.54
N ASN A 910 -19.97 53.83 -25.65
CA ASN A 910 -21.33 53.50 -25.20
C ASN A 910 -22.25 52.96 -26.30
N SER A 911 -21.98 53.25 -27.58
CA SER A 911 -22.85 52.91 -28.74
C SER A 911 -22.16 52.08 -29.83
N PHE A 912 -20.97 51.54 -29.55
CA PHE A 912 -20.16 50.70 -30.43
C PHE A 912 -19.70 51.40 -31.72
N PHE A 913 -19.04 50.67 -32.63
CA PHE A 913 -18.73 51.17 -33.97
C PHE A 913 -19.97 51.13 -34.88
N ASN A 914 -20.85 52.12 -34.73
CA ASN A 914 -22.09 52.23 -35.48
C ASN A 914 -21.84 52.58 -36.96
N ARG A 915 -22.10 51.63 -37.86
CA ARG A 915 -21.91 51.81 -39.32
C ARG A 915 -22.77 52.92 -39.96
N SER A 916 -23.78 53.45 -39.26
CA SER A 916 -24.63 54.54 -39.77
C SER A 916 -23.87 55.87 -39.93
N PHE A 917 -22.68 55.99 -39.31
CA PHE A 917 -21.75 57.10 -39.50
C PHE A 917 -20.74 56.87 -40.64
N ALA A 918 -20.91 55.81 -41.45
CA ALA A 918 -20.06 55.56 -42.62
C ALA A 918 -20.13 56.74 -43.61
N GLY A 919 -18.97 57.13 -44.15
CA GLY A 919 -18.85 58.23 -45.11
C GLY A 919 -18.42 59.58 -44.54
N VAL A 920 -18.42 59.76 -43.21
CA VAL A 920 -17.85 60.98 -42.56
C VAL A 920 -16.41 61.23 -42.99
N ASN A 921 -15.61 60.16 -43.14
CA ASN A 921 -14.19 60.20 -43.50
C ASN A 921 -13.91 59.52 -44.87
N GLY A 922 -14.94 59.36 -45.70
CA GLY A 922 -14.89 58.60 -46.97
C GLY A 922 -15.44 57.17 -46.87
N THR A 923 -15.65 56.54 -48.03
CA THR A 923 -16.20 55.18 -48.16
C THR A 923 -15.41 54.27 -49.11
N LEU A 924 -14.14 54.59 -49.41
CA LEU A 924 -13.37 54.03 -50.54
C LEU A 924 -13.44 52.50 -50.70
N PHE A 925 -13.49 51.73 -49.60
CA PHE A 925 -13.55 50.27 -49.59
C PHE A 925 -14.89 49.71 -49.07
N GLY A 926 -15.86 50.56 -48.76
CA GLY A 926 -17.18 50.18 -48.26
C GLY A 926 -17.87 51.25 -47.40
N GLN A 927 -19.18 51.09 -47.23
CA GLN A 927 -20.03 51.89 -46.35
C GLN A 927 -20.15 51.18 -44.99
N GLY A 928 -19.05 51.19 -44.22
CA GLY A 928 -18.92 50.50 -42.93
C GLY A 928 -17.96 51.21 -41.98
N ALA A 929 -17.56 50.53 -40.90
CA ALA A 929 -16.60 51.05 -39.92
C ALA A 929 -15.16 50.69 -40.33
N TYR A 930 -14.26 51.67 -40.30
CA TYR A 930 -12.88 51.57 -40.81
C TYR A 930 -11.87 51.35 -39.68
N PHE A 931 -10.92 50.44 -39.90
CA PHE A 931 -9.81 50.13 -38.99
C PHE A 931 -8.51 49.95 -39.78
N SER A 932 -7.37 50.35 -39.20
CA SER A 932 -6.05 50.22 -39.85
C SER A 932 -5.10 49.32 -39.08
N ALA A 933 -4.26 48.56 -39.77
CA ALA A 933 -3.12 47.86 -39.18
C ALA A 933 -2.03 48.81 -38.66
N ASN A 934 -1.98 50.05 -39.19
CA ASN A 934 -0.94 51.04 -38.89
C ASN A 934 -1.55 52.23 -38.14
N ALA A 935 -1.12 52.45 -36.89
CA ALA A 935 -1.54 53.59 -36.07
C ALA A 935 -1.35 54.93 -36.80
N CYS A 936 -0.26 55.12 -37.53
CA CYS A 936 -0.02 56.39 -38.25
C CYS A 936 -0.96 56.67 -39.43
N TYR A 937 -1.73 55.69 -39.90
CA TYR A 937 -2.83 55.97 -40.83
C TYR A 937 -4.05 56.48 -40.06
N SER A 938 -4.36 55.85 -38.93
CA SER A 938 -5.44 56.24 -38.02
C SER A 938 -5.22 57.61 -37.36
N ASP A 939 -3.98 58.04 -37.17
CA ASP A 939 -3.60 59.36 -36.63
C ASP A 939 -4.22 60.52 -37.42
N SER A 940 -4.32 60.41 -38.76
CA SER A 940 -4.94 61.43 -39.61
C SER A 940 -6.43 61.68 -39.32
N TYR A 941 -7.08 60.78 -38.57
CA TYR A 941 -8.46 60.89 -38.11
C TYR A 941 -8.57 61.21 -36.61
N ALA A 942 -7.47 61.07 -35.85
CA ALA A 942 -7.37 61.42 -34.44
C ALA A 942 -7.13 62.94 -34.26
N THR A 943 -8.10 63.77 -34.65
CA THR A 943 -7.95 65.24 -34.64
C THR A 943 -7.61 65.76 -33.23
N PRO A 944 -6.55 66.58 -33.05
CA PRO A 944 -6.22 67.17 -31.75
C PRO A 944 -7.37 68.03 -31.19
N SER A 945 -7.70 67.80 -29.93
CA SER A 945 -8.68 68.58 -29.16
C SER A 945 -8.27 70.06 -29.09
N THR A 946 -9.21 70.95 -29.41
CA THR A 946 -9.00 72.41 -29.35
C THR A 946 -8.81 72.94 -27.92
N GLN A 947 -9.13 72.16 -26.89
CA GLN A 947 -9.04 72.58 -25.49
C GLN A 947 -7.67 72.27 -24.86
N ASN A 948 -7.07 71.12 -25.19
CA ASN A 948 -5.90 70.57 -24.50
C ASN A 948 -4.88 69.89 -25.42
N GLY A 949 -5.13 69.88 -26.74
CA GLY A 949 -4.28 69.22 -27.73
C GLY A 949 -4.26 67.69 -27.66
N GLU A 950 -5.15 67.05 -26.88
CA GLU A 950 -5.21 65.59 -26.81
C GLU A 950 -5.76 64.99 -28.11
N GLN A 951 -5.08 63.97 -28.63
CA GLN A 951 -5.51 63.10 -29.72
C GLN A 951 -5.96 61.75 -29.15
N ASN A 952 -6.96 61.14 -29.78
CA ASN A 952 -7.61 59.92 -29.31
C ASN A 952 -7.55 58.81 -30.37
N MET A 953 -7.01 57.66 -30.00
CA MET A 953 -6.97 56.48 -30.88
C MET A 953 -7.34 55.21 -30.12
N PHE A 954 -8.33 54.49 -30.62
CA PHE A 954 -8.68 53.17 -30.10
C PHE A 954 -7.76 52.09 -30.66
N VAL A 955 -7.39 51.13 -29.81
CA VAL A 955 -6.93 49.80 -30.23
C VAL A 955 -8.12 48.86 -30.14
N VAL A 956 -8.41 48.18 -31.25
CA VAL A 956 -9.67 47.51 -31.51
C VAL A 956 -9.41 46.06 -31.89
N LYS A 957 -10.09 45.12 -31.25
CA LYS A 957 -10.19 43.74 -31.69
C LYS A 957 -11.25 43.64 -32.79
N VAL A 958 -10.84 43.24 -33.99
CA VAL A 958 -11.70 43.20 -35.18
C VAL A 958 -11.71 41.79 -35.76
N ILE A 959 -12.90 41.23 -35.96
CA ILE A 959 -13.10 39.95 -36.64
C ILE A 959 -13.19 40.25 -38.13
N VAL A 960 -12.05 40.17 -38.82
CA VAL A 960 -11.94 40.45 -40.26
C VAL A 960 -12.45 39.28 -41.11
N GLY A 961 -12.49 38.07 -40.55
CA GLY A 961 -12.99 36.87 -41.24
C GLY A 961 -12.21 36.56 -42.53
N ASN A 962 -12.91 36.06 -43.54
CA ASN A 962 -12.43 36.12 -44.93
C ASN A 962 -12.60 37.57 -45.44
N SER A 963 -11.50 38.26 -45.76
CA SER A 963 -11.52 39.60 -46.37
C SER A 963 -11.47 39.55 -47.91
N THR A 964 -11.96 40.60 -48.58
CA THR A 964 -11.83 40.78 -50.04
C THR A 964 -11.67 42.25 -50.42
N ARG A 965 -11.30 42.57 -51.67
CA ARG A 965 -11.09 43.96 -52.09
C ARG A 965 -12.40 44.75 -52.06
N GLY A 966 -12.42 45.85 -51.33
CA GLY A 966 -13.60 46.70 -51.16
C GLY A 966 -13.89 47.65 -52.33
N ASN A 967 -15.10 48.21 -52.37
CA ASN A 967 -15.44 49.35 -53.25
C ASN A 967 -16.47 50.31 -52.62
N PRO A 968 -16.61 51.55 -53.13
CA PRO A 968 -17.37 52.62 -52.46
C PRO A 968 -18.88 52.41 -52.30
N ASN A 969 -19.46 51.49 -53.07
CA ASN A 969 -20.90 51.24 -53.12
C ASN A 969 -21.34 50.05 -52.27
N MET A 970 -20.39 49.28 -51.70
CA MET A 970 -20.69 48.12 -50.86
C MET A 970 -21.29 48.55 -49.53
N LYS A 971 -22.53 48.10 -49.22
CA LYS A 971 -23.18 48.23 -47.90
C LYS A 971 -23.08 46.97 -47.03
N THR A 972 -22.62 45.89 -47.62
CA THR A 972 -22.35 44.58 -47.02
C THR A 972 -21.14 43.98 -47.75
N PRO A 973 -20.39 43.03 -47.16
CA PRO A 973 -19.36 42.31 -47.90
C PRO A 973 -20.01 41.42 -48.99
N PRO A 974 -19.26 41.01 -50.03
CA PRO A 974 -19.72 40.01 -50.98
C PRO A 974 -19.97 38.65 -50.31
N ALA A 975 -20.83 37.83 -50.92
CA ALA A 975 -21.16 36.50 -50.37
C ALA A 975 -19.91 35.63 -50.17
N GLY A 976 -19.76 35.05 -48.98
CA GLY A 976 -18.59 34.25 -48.58
C GLY A 976 -17.44 35.04 -47.91
N PHE A 977 -17.59 36.36 -47.78
CA PHE A 977 -16.65 37.25 -47.11
C PHE A 977 -17.31 37.98 -45.93
N ASP A 978 -16.51 38.34 -44.93
CA ASP A 978 -16.97 38.93 -43.67
C ASP A 978 -16.62 40.42 -43.56
N SER A 979 -15.53 40.84 -44.23
CA SER A 979 -15.04 42.22 -44.29
C SER A 979 -14.50 42.56 -45.68
N THR A 980 -14.19 43.84 -45.91
CA THR A 980 -13.41 44.28 -47.08
C THR A 980 -12.11 44.96 -46.68
N THR A 981 -11.15 44.98 -47.61
CA THR A 981 -9.81 45.52 -47.41
C THR A 981 -9.24 46.18 -48.67
N ASP A 982 -8.10 46.86 -48.52
CA ASP A 982 -7.36 47.60 -49.56
C ASP A 982 -6.09 46.91 -50.05
N GLU A 983 -5.68 45.82 -49.38
CA GLU A 983 -4.47 44.97 -49.50
C GLU A 983 -3.91 44.66 -48.07
N ASP A 984 -4.81 44.27 -47.16
CA ASP A 984 -4.55 43.90 -45.75
C ASP A 984 -4.03 45.03 -44.82
N HIS A 985 -4.15 46.31 -45.22
CA HIS A 985 -3.74 47.45 -44.40
C HIS A 985 -4.91 48.17 -43.72
N ILE A 986 -6.03 48.31 -44.43
CA ILE A 986 -7.30 48.86 -43.95
C ILE A 986 -8.35 47.76 -44.01
N PHE A 987 -9.21 47.69 -43.00
CA PHE A 987 -10.34 46.75 -42.94
C PHE A 987 -11.63 47.52 -42.69
N VAL A 988 -12.69 47.14 -43.41
CA VAL A 988 -14.03 47.70 -43.25
C VAL A 988 -14.97 46.60 -42.77
N THR A 989 -15.60 46.83 -41.61
CA THR A 989 -16.65 45.96 -41.06
C THR A 989 -18.03 46.52 -41.37
N TYR A 990 -19.02 45.62 -41.47
CA TYR A 990 -20.38 45.95 -41.88
C TYR A 990 -21.43 45.61 -40.81
N ARG A 991 -20.98 45.17 -39.63
CA ARG A 991 -21.81 44.94 -38.45
C ARG A 991 -21.20 45.64 -37.24
N ASP A 992 -22.05 46.09 -36.33
CA ASP A 992 -21.61 46.85 -35.15
C ASP A 992 -21.00 45.92 -34.07
N ASP A 993 -21.24 44.60 -34.15
CA ASP A 993 -20.71 43.55 -33.29
C ASP A 993 -19.40 42.89 -33.83
N GLN A 994 -18.94 43.26 -35.03
CA GLN A 994 -17.71 42.71 -35.63
C GLN A 994 -16.41 43.24 -34.99
N ALA A 995 -16.49 44.28 -34.17
CA ALA A 995 -15.33 44.96 -33.59
C ALA A 995 -15.58 45.38 -32.13
N TYR A 996 -14.57 45.26 -31.27
CA TYR A 996 -14.59 45.66 -29.86
C TYR A 996 -13.41 46.61 -29.55
N ALA A 997 -13.70 47.84 -29.13
CA ALA A 997 -12.65 48.76 -28.67
C ALA A 997 -12.11 48.30 -27.31
N GLU A 998 -10.85 47.87 -27.27
CA GLU A 998 -10.24 47.27 -26.08
C GLU A 998 -9.44 48.30 -25.27
N TYR A 999 -8.75 49.22 -25.95
CA TYR A 999 -7.99 50.29 -25.32
C TYR A 999 -8.25 51.64 -26.00
N LEU A 1000 -8.21 52.72 -25.22
CA LEU A 1000 -8.09 54.09 -25.70
C LEU A 1000 -6.69 54.61 -25.39
N ILE A 1001 -5.94 54.97 -26.42
CA ILE A 1001 -4.66 55.66 -26.34
C ILE A 1001 -4.92 57.16 -26.44
N VAL A 1002 -4.42 57.92 -25.46
CA VAL A 1002 -4.48 59.39 -25.46
C VAL A 1002 -3.06 59.95 -25.49
N TYR A 1003 -2.79 60.79 -26.48
CA TYR A 1003 -1.46 61.33 -26.78
C TYR A 1003 -1.54 62.79 -27.28
N ARG A 1004 -0.38 63.39 -27.50
CA ARG A 1004 -0.16 64.71 -28.14
C ARG A 1004 1.15 64.64 -28.92
#